data_AF-A0A938LJZ5-F1
#
_entry.id   AF-A0A938LJZ5-F1
#
_cell.length_a   1.000
_cell.length_b   1.000
_cell.length_c   1.000
_cell.angle_alpha   90.00
_cell.angle_beta   90.00
_cell.angle_gamma   90.00
#
_symmetry.space_group_name_H-M   'P 1'
#
loop_
_entity.id
_entity.type
_entity.pdbx_description
1 polymer ?
#
loop_
_entity_poly.entity_id
_entity_poly.type
_entity_poly.pdbx_seq_one_letter_code
_entity_poly.pdbx_strand_id
1 'polypeptide(L)'
;MWQGRVVRPCGKGQRAAAAGQAGRVTSGHETVLHGCTLRGARYHGCGQVTAGLRWQGGTSVGADSGAERVGPANRPTKGDVMAAAKTVVVTGDLIWDCNLVQQPRSPSYHHEAMPPTVLKAAAGGAWYLADLVKIACGDMSPAPNIVTPPRPLEADPLGGCNVRQAYQLWWRHDKVRDGGAKAKVWRIGQFMGCPPLSKKAEAARKVPRVSPDAGDPAVLVLDDLCLDFRGADGTGAWPKSLTEGRPGAVIVKSSSAPVRGKFWERLLEGHGDRLTVVVSVAALRARGAAISRALSWDRAIEETAAEFEGGPSSRDLALCRRVVVHFGSDGAAVFTRSRSEARAELEKFLYHPRDLEDAWEAGRPGRTFGSKSILTAAMVRHELDPAAYPLFIALGRALAAMRAAHECGGGEGKELDNAAAMAVVGLCLHPPADPKTKEVDAEPAGDFYTAFPHVILADEVLRKQPARQSDLLRDVTGAGEEYVAAKAAEVVICGPDLALGMVPKAKYGRLLTVDREEIERIGAVRNLILEYQASAEDRRPLSLAVFGPPGSGKSFAIKEVASELFGARKAILEFNLSQMNGVEDLHAAFQRVRDASVYGQVPLVFWDEFDAEGLKWLKYFLVPMQDARFHAGTGEHPFGKAIFVFAGGTAYSMECFGKTPDGQPRKEFDEQKGPDFKSRLRGYINLKGLEPLLEGKCAAEGPLSAEQWGQARRDDPAYLIRRAIVLRAALEWPDRQLIDSKTGMAAVSAGVVRGFLRVKRFLHGARSVAALVSMSAVGSGRCLGPSELPSEDLLRLHVSDDLMEEVRQGELEVGVIEKLAEACHQAWYEVRWEEGWRYASEPDYKKKLRPLMTEYPKLQEPDKERNRLTARVTRAKLLSVGLALKREQEAGPGPHATLSGDDRKRLMEIEHDIWLRDHLLKGYEWAGTTEEHVRRHRDMAPFAKVPPEDKKIDRAIVEKIPGVLKDSGYVLVREGPKQGGGGPRVPG
;
A
#
# COMPACT_ATOMS: atom_id res chain seq x y z
N MET A 1 36.79 26.48 -37.58
CA MET A 1 36.94 27.48 -38.66
C MET A 1 35.52 27.85 -39.11
N TRP A 2 35.03 29.09 -38.90
CA TRP A 2 35.20 30.27 -39.78
C TRP A 2 34.56 30.04 -41.17
N GLN A 3 33.58 30.81 -41.68
CA GLN A 3 32.76 31.96 -41.18
C GLN A 3 31.27 31.72 -41.63
N GLY A 4 30.17 32.39 -41.22
CA GLY A 4 29.83 33.83 -41.15
C GLY A 4 29.10 34.27 -42.45
N ARG A 5 28.03 35.10 -42.48
CA ARG A 5 27.26 35.83 -41.44
C ARG A 5 25.77 35.99 -41.82
N VAL A 6 24.91 35.94 -40.78
CA VAL A 6 23.68 36.72 -40.50
C VAL A 6 23.14 37.70 -41.57
N VAL A 7 21.86 37.52 -41.95
CA VAL A 7 20.90 38.62 -42.20
C VAL A 7 19.52 38.28 -41.58
N ARG A 8 18.87 39.29 -41.01
CA ARG A 8 17.46 39.40 -40.53
C ARG A 8 17.05 40.88 -40.81
N PRO A 9 15.76 41.35 -40.73
CA PRO A 9 14.66 40.81 -39.94
C PRO A 9 13.22 40.92 -40.54
N CYS A 10 12.22 40.56 -39.70
CA CYS A 10 10.85 41.12 -39.59
C CYS A 10 9.85 41.13 -40.77
N GLY A 11 8.67 40.54 -40.51
CA GLY A 11 7.37 40.85 -41.15
C GLY A 11 6.22 40.24 -40.34
N LYS A 12 5.13 40.99 -40.11
CA LYS A 12 3.92 40.53 -39.37
C LYS A 12 2.67 40.64 -40.26
N GLY A 13 1.70 39.73 -40.07
CA GLY A 13 0.36 39.77 -40.67
C GLY A 13 -0.04 38.36 -41.14
N GLN A 14 -0.99 37.65 -40.53
CA GLN A 14 -2.44 37.85 -40.39
C GLN A 14 -3.27 37.64 -41.69
N ARG A 15 -4.14 36.61 -41.65
CA ARG A 15 -5.39 36.43 -42.41
C ARG A 15 -5.25 36.27 -43.94
N ALA A 16 -6.18 35.64 -44.67
CA ALA A 16 -7.16 34.59 -44.32
C ALA A 16 -7.73 33.94 -45.62
N ALA A 17 -8.34 32.77 -45.47
CA ALA A 17 -9.45 32.22 -46.27
C ALA A 17 -9.33 32.02 -47.82
N ALA A 18 -9.38 30.72 -48.17
CA ALA A 18 -10.31 30.10 -49.14
C ALA A 18 -10.07 30.10 -50.67
N ALA A 19 -10.56 29.00 -51.27
CA ALA A 19 -10.70 28.66 -52.70
C ALA A 19 -9.42 28.52 -53.56
N GLY A 20 -9.35 27.60 -54.54
CA GLY A 20 -10.27 26.48 -54.79
C GLY A 20 -10.09 25.74 -56.13
N GLN A 21 -10.11 24.39 -56.06
CA GLN A 21 -10.42 23.41 -57.12
C GLN A 21 -9.50 23.24 -58.37
N ALA A 22 -9.54 22.00 -58.89
CA ALA A 22 -9.03 21.47 -60.18
C ALA A 22 -7.50 21.49 -60.44
N GLY A 23 -6.88 20.43 -60.98
CA GLY A 23 -7.44 19.14 -61.44
C GLY A 23 -6.38 18.02 -61.60
N ARG A 24 -6.87 16.80 -61.92
CA ARG A 24 -6.12 15.52 -62.06
C ARG A 24 -5.04 15.60 -63.16
N VAL A 25 -3.95 14.80 -63.11
CA VAL A 25 -3.76 13.48 -63.78
C VAL A 25 -2.27 13.07 -63.56
N THR A 26 -1.78 11.83 -63.33
CA THR A 26 -2.28 10.48 -62.93
C THR A 26 -1.08 9.63 -62.42
N SER A 27 -1.32 8.37 -61.97
CA SER A 27 -0.37 7.28 -61.67
C SER A 27 0.50 7.38 -60.39
N GLY A 28 0.71 6.31 -59.60
CA GLY A 28 -0.02 5.02 -59.59
C GLY A 28 0.64 3.90 -58.75
N HIS A 29 -0.11 3.31 -57.80
CA HIS A 29 0.15 2.06 -57.03
C HIS A 29 1.43 2.03 -56.16
N GLU A 30 1.54 1.34 -55.02
CA GLU A 30 0.62 0.64 -54.10
C GLU A 30 1.22 0.77 -52.65
N THR A 31 0.55 0.53 -51.52
CA THR A 31 -0.05 -0.74 -51.05
C THR A 31 -1.13 -0.51 -49.97
N VAL A 32 -2.00 -1.51 -49.82
CA VAL A 32 -3.23 -1.58 -48.99
C VAL A 32 -3.09 -1.20 -47.51
N LEU A 33 -4.06 -0.41 -47.02
CA LEU A 33 -4.64 -0.49 -45.68
C LEU A 33 -6.18 -0.58 -45.82
N HIS A 34 -6.84 -1.37 -44.97
CA HIS A 34 -8.31 -1.49 -44.96
C HIS A 34 -8.86 -1.53 -43.53
N GLY A 35 -9.55 -0.46 -43.15
CA GLY A 35 -10.59 -0.47 -42.13
C GLY A 35 -11.91 -0.12 -42.79
N CYS A 36 -13.01 -0.76 -42.40
CA CYS A 36 -14.31 -0.55 -43.04
C CYS A 36 -15.42 -0.33 -42.01
N THR A 37 -16.06 0.83 -42.06
CA THR A 37 -17.30 1.13 -41.32
C THR A 37 -18.50 0.98 -42.23
N LEU A 38 -19.58 0.36 -41.77
CA LEU A 38 -20.87 0.37 -42.46
C LEU A 38 -22.03 0.79 -41.55
N ARG A 39 -23.10 1.26 -42.19
CA ARG A 39 -24.25 1.93 -41.55
C ARG A 39 -25.36 0.92 -41.22
N GLY A 40 -26.17 1.25 -40.22
CA GLY A 40 -27.34 0.44 -39.86
C GLY A 40 -28.56 0.66 -40.75
N ALA A 41 -29.58 -0.17 -40.54
CA ALA A 41 -30.93 -0.06 -41.14
C ALA A 41 -32.01 -0.19 -40.04
N ARG A 42 -33.20 0.35 -40.29
CA ARG A 42 -34.37 0.25 -39.40
C ARG A 42 -35.29 -0.89 -39.85
N TYR A 43 -36.07 -1.47 -38.95
CA TYR A 43 -37.46 -1.89 -39.24
C TYR A 43 -38.33 -1.85 -37.97
N HIS A 44 -39.63 -1.60 -38.15
CA HIS A 44 -40.70 -1.72 -37.15
C HIS A 44 -41.64 -2.85 -37.56
N GLY A 45 -42.43 -3.42 -36.62
CA GLY A 45 -43.74 -3.98 -36.98
C GLY A 45 -44.30 -5.13 -36.14
N CYS A 46 -45.05 -4.79 -35.07
CA CYS A 46 -46.32 -5.39 -34.61
C CYS A 46 -46.49 -6.93 -34.40
N GLY A 47 -47.32 -7.30 -33.41
CA GLY A 47 -47.90 -8.66 -33.30
C GLY A 47 -48.16 -9.16 -31.87
N GLN A 48 -49.36 -8.91 -31.32
CA GLN A 48 -49.87 -9.63 -30.14
C GLN A 48 -50.74 -10.83 -30.56
N VAL A 49 -50.90 -11.83 -29.68
CA VAL A 49 -52.18 -12.53 -29.39
C VAL A 49 -52.01 -13.35 -28.09
N THR A 50 -53.12 -13.81 -27.50
CA THR A 50 -53.30 -14.12 -26.06
C THR A 50 -53.44 -15.60 -25.68
N ALA A 51 -52.94 -15.92 -24.47
CA ALA A 51 -53.55 -16.76 -23.41
C ALA A 51 -54.03 -18.23 -23.67
N GLY A 52 -53.79 -19.08 -22.66
CA GLY A 52 -54.37 -20.42 -22.49
C GLY A 52 -53.99 -21.02 -21.11
N LEU A 53 -54.86 -21.80 -20.46
CA LEU A 53 -54.70 -22.21 -19.05
C LEU A 53 -55.47 -23.52 -18.72
N ARG A 54 -54.99 -24.27 -17.71
CA ARG A 54 -55.61 -25.47 -17.04
C ARG A 54 -55.53 -26.82 -17.81
N TRP A 55 -55.68 -28.00 -17.19
CA TRP A 55 -55.26 -28.56 -15.86
C TRP A 55 -55.57 -30.10 -15.87
N GLN A 56 -55.38 -30.82 -14.76
CA GLN A 56 -55.69 -32.26 -14.51
C GLN A 56 -54.73 -33.29 -15.18
N GLY A 57 -54.53 -34.50 -14.64
CA GLY A 57 -54.89 -35.03 -13.31
C GLY A 57 -54.95 -36.58 -13.23
N GLY A 58 -54.52 -37.18 -12.10
CA GLY A 58 -54.63 -38.62 -11.79
C GLY A 58 -53.55 -39.54 -12.40
N THR A 59 -53.30 -40.77 -11.93
CA THR A 59 -53.81 -41.47 -10.71
C THR A 59 -52.84 -42.59 -10.28
N SER A 60 -53.05 -43.22 -9.10
CA SER A 60 -52.08 -44.06 -8.37
C SER A 60 -52.40 -45.56 -8.25
N VAL A 61 -51.37 -46.42 -8.29
CA VAL A 61 -51.26 -47.80 -7.72
C VAL A 61 -49.76 -48.07 -7.41
N GLY A 62 -49.31 -48.82 -6.38
CA GLY A 62 -50.02 -49.37 -5.21
C GLY A 62 -49.69 -50.84 -4.86
N ALA A 63 -48.48 -51.17 -4.38
CA ALA A 63 -48.14 -52.51 -3.84
C ALA A 63 -46.93 -52.49 -2.88
N ASP A 64 -46.99 -53.31 -1.82
CA ASP A 64 -45.98 -53.43 -0.75
C ASP A 64 -45.10 -54.70 -0.84
N SER A 65 -43.88 -54.63 -0.31
CA SER A 65 -43.21 -55.68 0.49
C SER A 65 -41.85 -55.19 0.99
N GLY A 66 -41.48 -55.52 2.24
CA GLY A 66 -40.32 -54.93 2.90
C GLY A 66 -39.31 -55.95 3.45
N ALA A 67 -38.04 -55.58 3.42
CA ALA A 67 -36.95 -56.12 4.24
C ALA A 67 -35.79 -55.10 4.28
N GLU A 68 -35.02 -55.08 5.37
CA GLU A 68 -34.06 -54.00 5.67
C GLU A 68 -32.81 -53.99 4.76
N ARG A 69 -32.43 -52.80 4.28
CA ARG A 69 -31.05 -52.47 3.87
C ARG A 69 -30.71 -51.02 4.21
N VAL A 70 -29.48 -50.78 4.65
CA VAL A 70 -28.95 -49.44 4.95
C VAL A 70 -28.87 -48.61 3.67
N GLY A 71 -29.44 -47.39 3.70
CA GLY A 71 -29.56 -46.48 2.55
C GLY A 71 -28.66 -45.24 2.64
N PRO A 72 -28.48 -44.51 1.53
CA PRO A 72 -27.51 -43.41 1.41
C PRO A 72 -27.99 -42.07 2.01
N ALA A 73 -27.06 -41.14 2.15
CA ALA A 73 -27.32 -39.79 2.66
C ALA A 73 -28.41 -39.04 1.87
N ASN A 74 -29.31 -38.38 2.62
CA ASN A 74 -30.42 -37.60 2.06
C ASN A 74 -29.92 -36.52 1.09
N ARG A 75 -30.44 -36.54 -0.14
CA ARG A 75 -30.59 -35.32 -0.95
C ARG A 75 -31.82 -34.56 -0.43
N PRO A 76 -31.84 -33.21 -0.45
CA PRO A 76 -33.06 -32.47 -0.16
C PRO A 76 -34.14 -32.82 -1.19
N THR A 77 -35.31 -33.20 -0.69
CA THR A 77 -36.54 -33.31 -1.50
C THR A 77 -36.98 -31.92 -1.93
N LYS A 78 -37.62 -31.79 -3.10
CA LYS A 78 -38.21 -30.51 -3.57
C LYS A 78 -39.35 -30.05 -2.64
N GLY A 79 -38.96 -29.35 -1.59
CA GLY A 79 -39.78 -28.82 -0.52
C GLY A 79 -38.96 -27.92 0.40
N ASP A 80 -37.87 -27.35 -0.12
CA ASP A 80 -37.02 -26.41 0.61
C ASP A 80 -37.87 -25.19 0.99
N VAL A 81 -37.95 -24.91 2.30
CA VAL A 81 -38.49 -23.65 2.80
C VAL A 81 -37.56 -22.54 2.29
N MET A 82 -38.01 -21.80 1.28
CA MET A 82 -37.26 -20.64 0.77
C MET A 82 -37.00 -19.69 1.94
N ALA A 83 -35.72 -19.59 2.33
CA ALA A 83 -35.31 -18.79 3.47
C ALA A 83 -35.77 -17.34 3.25
N ALA A 84 -36.52 -16.79 4.21
CA ALA A 84 -37.10 -15.46 4.07
C ALA A 84 -36.01 -14.39 3.87
N ALA A 85 -36.23 -13.45 2.96
CA ALA A 85 -35.29 -12.38 2.66
C ALA A 85 -34.94 -11.59 3.93
N LYS A 86 -33.65 -11.56 4.29
CA LYS A 86 -33.16 -10.82 5.47
C LYS A 86 -33.53 -9.34 5.33
N THR A 87 -34.21 -8.77 6.31
CA THR A 87 -34.53 -7.34 6.31
C THR A 87 -33.37 -6.53 6.89
N VAL A 88 -33.00 -5.45 6.22
CA VAL A 88 -32.00 -4.47 6.66
C VAL A 88 -32.68 -3.11 6.77
N VAL A 89 -32.51 -2.42 7.89
CA VAL A 89 -33.02 -1.05 8.07
C VAL A 89 -31.85 -0.08 7.93
N VAL A 90 -31.95 0.88 7.01
CA VAL A 90 -30.96 1.94 6.81
C VAL A 90 -31.60 3.30 7.10
N THR A 91 -31.17 3.95 8.17
CA THR A 91 -31.70 5.24 8.64
C THR A 91 -30.56 6.11 9.22
N GLY A 92 -30.87 7.30 9.72
CA GLY A 92 -29.90 8.22 10.29
C GLY A 92 -30.17 9.66 9.86
N ASP A 93 -29.10 10.44 9.73
CA ASP A 93 -29.16 11.78 9.17
C ASP A 93 -29.54 11.74 7.67
N LEU A 94 -30.56 12.51 7.31
CA LEU A 94 -31.06 12.69 5.95
C LEU A 94 -30.70 14.09 5.46
N ILE A 95 -30.15 14.19 4.24
CA ILE A 95 -29.77 15.45 3.60
C ILE A 95 -30.09 15.45 2.11
N TRP A 96 -30.22 16.63 1.53
CA TRP A 96 -30.11 16.86 0.09
C TRP A 96 -28.71 17.40 -0.24
N ASP A 97 -27.95 16.67 -1.05
CA ASP A 97 -26.68 17.12 -1.59
C ASP A 97 -26.93 18.05 -2.79
N CYS A 98 -26.64 19.32 -2.59
CA CYS A 98 -26.86 20.42 -3.53
C CYS A 98 -25.57 20.69 -4.33
N ASN A 99 -25.42 20.01 -5.46
CA ASN A 99 -24.21 20.04 -6.28
C ASN A 99 -24.26 21.18 -7.29
N LEU A 100 -23.49 22.24 -7.04
CA LEU A 100 -23.25 23.36 -7.95
C LEU A 100 -22.14 22.97 -8.95
N VAL A 101 -22.48 22.93 -10.24
CA VAL A 101 -21.58 22.50 -11.31
C VAL A 101 -21.03 23.70 -12.06
N GLN A 102 -19.74 24.02 -11.85
CA GLN A 102 -19.07 25.16 -12.46
C GLN A 102 -18.26 24.74 -13.69
N GLN A 103 -18.48 25.41 -14.82
CA GLN A 103 -17.66 25.26 -16.03
C GLN A 103 -16.45 26.22 -15.98
N PRO A 104 -15.31 25.91 -16.63
CA PRO A 104 -14.01 26.52 -16.32
C PRO A 104 -13.79 27.98 -16.79
N ARG A 105 -14.85 28.70 -17.19
CA ARG A 105 -14.85 30.16 -17.31
C ARG A 105 -15.73 30.72 -16.21
N SER A 106 -15.24 31.74 -15.51
CA SER A 106 -16.10 32.66 -14.76
C SER A 106 -16.24 33.94 -15.60
N PRO A 107 -17.46 34.49 -15.78
CA PRO A 107 -17.63 35.77 -16.44
C PRO A 107 -17.03 36.89 -15.59
N SER A 108 -16.45 37.90 -16.22
CA SER A 108 -16.05 39.15 -15.56
C SER A 108 -17.22 40.13 -15.47
N TYR A 109 -18.20 40.04 -16.39
CA TYR A 109 -19.36 40.92 -16.46
C TYR A 109 -20.67 40.16 -16.72
N HIS A 110 -21.79 40.70 -16.22
CA HIS A 110 -23.13 40.08 -16.32
C HIS A 110 -23.64 39.82 -17.75
N HIS A 111 -23.03 40.41 -18.78
CA HIS A 111 -23.43 40.27 -20.18
C HIS A 111 -22.68 39.15 -20.93
N GLU A 112 -21.73 38.45 -20.29
CA GLU A 112 -20.98 37.37 -20.92
C GLU A 112 -21.81 36.08 -21.03
N ALA A 113 -22.17 35.71 -22.26
CA ALA A 113 -22.88 34.47 -22.53
C ALA A 113 -22.02 33.23 -22.18
N MET A 114 -22.57 32.37 -21.31
CA MET A 114 -21.88 31.24 -20.70
C MET A 114 -22.80 30.02 -20.59
N PRO A 115 -22.28 28.78 -20.66
CA PRO A 115 -23.04 27.61 -20.21
C PRO A 115 -23.48 27.80 -18.75
N PRO A 116 -24.72 27.42 -18.40
CA PRO A 116 -25.29 27.72 -17.09
C PRO A 116 -24.53 27.01 -15.96
N THR A 117 -24.45 27.65 -14.79
CA THR A 117 -24.14 26.95 -13.55
C THR A 117 -25.35 26.13 -13.18
N VAL A 118 -25.22 24.80 -13.17
CA VAL A 118 -26.34 23.87 -12.90
C VAL A 118 -26.29 23.45 -11.44
N LEU A 119 -27.43 23.51 -10.75
CA LEU A 119 -27.62 22.92 -9.44
C LEU A 119 -28.30 21.55 -9.59
N LYS A 120 -27.56 20.46 -9.33
CA LYS A 120 -28.11 19.09 -9.28
C LYS A 120 -28.30 18.67 -7.83
N ALA A 121 -29.54 18.56 -7.37
CA ALA A 121 -29.88 17.99 -6.06
C ALA A 121 -29.84 16.45 -6.10
N ALA A 122 -29.34 15.81 -5.04
CA ALA A 122 -29.32 14.36 -4.89
C ALA A 122 -29.61 13.93 -3.44
N ALA A 123 -30.25 12.77 -3.25
CA ALA A 123 -30.60 12.27 -1.93
C ALA A 123 -29.36 11.71 -1.21
N GLY A 124 -28.88 12.43 -0.19
CA GLY A 124 -27.65 12.12 0.56
C GLY A 124 -27.88 11.46 1.92
N GLY A 125 -26.81 11.33 2.71
CA GLY A 125 -26.85 10.68 4.03
C GLY A 125 -27.38 9.25 3.96
N ALA A 126 -28.27 8.87 4.87
CA ALA A 126 -28.81 7.51 4.95
C ALA A 126 -29.48 7.04 3.65
N TRP A 127 -30.04 7.94 2.84
CA TRP A 127 -30.60 7.59 1.53
C TRP A 127 -29.53 7.10 0.55
N TYR A 128 -28.37 7.76 0.50
CA TYR A 128 -27.27 7.36 -0.36
C TYR A 128 -26.59 6.08 0.14
N LEU A 129 -26.46 5.94 1.47
CA LEU A 129 -26.02 4.69 2.09
C LEU A 129 -26.96 3.53 1.77
N ALA A 130 -28.28 3.74 1.76
CA ALA A 130 -29.24 2.70 1.40
C ALA A 130 -29.10 2.21 -0.06
N ASP A 131 -28.76 3.09 -1.01
CA ASP A 131 -28.50 2.66 -2.39
C ASP A 131 -27.17 1.93 -2.53
N LEU A 132 -26.13 2.33 -1.81
CA LEU A 132 -24.89 1.56 -1.72
C LEU A 132 -25.08 0.19 -1.07
N VAL A 133 -25.93 0.06 -0.05
CA VAL A 133 -26.27 -1.23 0.57
C VAL A 133 -27.04 -2.14 -0.41
N LYS A 134 -27.95 -1.59 -1.24
CA LYS A 134 -28.60 -2.36 -2.31
C LYS A 134 -27.59 -2.87 -3.34
N ILE A 135 -26.61 -2.06 -3.73
CA ILE A 135 -25.52 -2.47 -4.62
C ILE A 135 -24.72 -3.60 -3.94
N ALA A 136 -24.20 -3.35 -2.73
CA ALA A 136 -23.35 -4.25 -1.96
C ALA A 136 -24.00 -5.61 -1.61
N CYS A 137 -25.30 -5.77 -1.79
CA CYS A 137 -26.04 -7.03 -1.56
C CYS A 137 -26.83 -7.50 -2.80
N GLY A 138 -26.62 -6.89 -3.97
CA GLY A 138 -27.36 -7.19 -5.20
C GLY A 138 -27.03 -8.55 -5.81
N ASP A 139 -25.94 -9.17 -5.35
CA ASP A 139 -25.49 -10.52 -5.69
C ASP A 139 -26.11 -11.62 -4.81
N MET A 140 -26.83 -11.25 -3.75
CA MET A 140 -27.39 -12.20 -2.79
C MET A 140 -28.67 -12.88 -3.33
N SER A 141 -28.84 -14.17 -3.00
CA SER A 141 -30.05 -14.93 -3.33
C SER A 141 -30.60 -15.64 -2.07
N PRO A 142 -31.79 -15.26 -1.57
CA PRO A 142 -32.57 -14.10 -1.98
C PRO A 142 -31.90 -12.78 -1.59
N ALA A 143 -32.12 -11.73 -2.38
CA ALA A 143 -31.63 -10.39 -2.07
C ALA A 143 -32.31 -9.86 -0.79
N PRO A 144 -31.58 -9.15 0.09
CA PRO A 144 -32.14 -8.62 1.34
C PRO A 144 -33.14 -7.48 1.08
N ASN A 145 -34.15 -7.40 1.94
CA ASN A 145 -35.15 -6.33 1.93
C ASN A 145 -34.56 -5.06 2.57
N ILE A 146 -34.09 -4.12 1.75
CA ILE A 146 -33.48 -2.87 2.21
C ILE A 146 -34.56 -1.80 2.46
N VAL A 147 -34.90 -1.58 3.73
CA VAL A 147 -35.88 -0.60 4.18
C VAL A 147 -35.19 0.69 4.61
N THR A 148 -35.71 1.85 4.20
CA THR A 148 -35.14 3.18 4.50
C THR A 148 -36.26 4.23 4.55
N PRO A 149 -36.10 5.39 5.21
CA PRO A 149 -37.12 6.43 5.18
C PRO A 149 -37.48 6.86 3.74
N PRO A 150 -38.77 7.12 3.41
CA PRO A 150 -39.18 7.40 2.05
C PRO A 150 -38.58 8.73 1.56
N ARG A 151 -38.18 8.76 0.29
CA ARG A 151 -37.73 9.98 -0.39
C ARG A 151 -38.95 10.86 -0.73
N PRO A 152 -38.89 12.18 -0.53
CA PRO A 152 -39.88 13.09 -1.08
C PRO A 152 -40.00 12.96 -2.60
N LEU A 153 -41.21 13.12 -3.14
CA LEU A 153 -41.43 13.18 -4.58
C LEU A 153 -40.73 14.40 -5.19
N GLU A 154 -40.18 14.24 -6.39
CA GLU A 154 -39.19 15.13 -7.03
C GLU A 154 -39.71 16.53 -7.43
N ALA A 155 -40.95 16.87 -7.10
CA ALA A 155 -41.64 18.07 -7.59
C ALA A 155 -41.02 19.39 -7.12
N ASP A 156 -40.35 19.42 -5.97
CA ASP A 156 -39.48 20.53 -5.56
C ASP A 156 -38.35 20.04 -4.63
N PRO A 157 -37.11 19.86 -5.14
CA PRO A 157 -35.95 19.48 -4.33
C PRO A 157 -35.36 20.60 -3.45
N LEU A 158 -35.90 21.82 -3.48
CA LEU A 158 -35.34 22.99 -2.80
C LEU A 158 -36.37 23.75 -1.94
N GLY A 159 -37.62 23.86 -2.39
CA GLY A 159 -38.74 24.41 -1.64
C GLY A 159 -39.45 23.36 -0.77
N GLY A 160 -39.56 23.64 0.53
CA GLY A 160 -40.33 22.81 1.48
C GLY A 160 -39.61 21.57 2.04
N CYS A 161 -38.31 21.42 1.83
CA CYS A 161 -37.54 20.28 2.31
C CYS A 161 -37.51 20.17 3.86
N ASN A 162 -38.03 19.08 4.43
CA ASN A 162 -37.99 18.78 5.87
C ASN A 162 -36.63 18.21 6.37
N VAL A 163 -35.58 18.33 5.58
CA VAL A 163 -34.24 17.78 5.80
C VAL A 163 -33.19 18.82 5.41
N ARG A 164 -31.97 18.75 5.96
CA ARG A 164 -30.94 19.76 5.68
C ARG A 164 -30.43 19.67 4.25
N GLN A 165 -29.92 20.79 3.72
CA GLN A 165 -29.23 20.86 2.43
C GLN A 165 -27.71 20.97 2.67
N ALA A 166 -26.91 20.30 1.85
CA ALA A 166 -25.45 20.31 1.93
C ALA A 166 -24.86 20.75 0.59
N TYR A 167 -24.13 21.86 0.56
CA TYR A 167 -23.71 22.50 -0.69
C TYR A 167 -22.29 22.09 -1.08
N GLN A 168 -22.11 21.73 -2.37
CA GLN A 168 -20.85 21.24 -2.92
C GLN A 168 -20.57 21.91 -4.28
N LEU A 169 -19.35 22.36 -4.51
CA LEU A 169 -18.93 22.99 -5.77
C LEU A 169 -18.03 22.03 -6.57
N TRP A 170 -18.46 21.70 -7.79
CA TRP A 170 -17.85 20.71 -8.67
C TRP A 170 -17.21 21.35 -9.90
N TRP A 171 -16.00 20.89 -10.26
CA TRP A 171 -15.33 21.28 -11.51
C TRP A 171 -14.47 20.14 -12.08
N ARG A 172 -13.85 20.37 -13.25
CA ARG A 172 -13.12 19.35 -14.01
C ARG A 172 -11.63 19.30 -13.70
N HIS A 173 -11.24 18.34 -12.86
CA HIS A 173 -9.86 18.06 -12.50
C HIS A 173 -9.12 17.29 -13.60
N ASP A 174 -7.79 17.37 -13.61
CA ASP A 174 -6.95 16.48 -14.42
C ASP A 174 -7.09 15.05 -13.88
N LYS A 175 -7.41 14.09 -14.76
CA LYS A 175 -7.35 12.67 -14.44
C LYS A 175 -5.94 12.15 -14.74
N VAL A 176 -5.38 11.40 -13.81
CA VAL A 176 -4.09 10.73 -14.01
C VAL A 176 -4.30 9.57 -14.98
N ARG A 177 -3.43 9.47 -15.99
CA ARG A 177 -3.37 8.36 -16.94
C ARG A 177 -1.92 8.11 -17.33
N ASP A 178 -1.56 6.85 -17.48
CA ASP A 178 -0.28 6.45 -18.07
C ASP A 178 -0.15 7.01 -19.50
N GLY A 179 1.08 7.34 -19.90
CA GLY A 179 1.35 8.04 -21.16
C GLY A 179 0.98 9.53 -21.19
N GLY A 180 0.49 10.12 -20.09
CA GLY A 180 0.36 11.57 -19.93
C GLY A 180 -0.82 12.24 -20.67
N ALA A 181 -1.73 11.46 -21.26
CA ALA A 181 -2.92 11.96 -21.93
C ALA A 181 -3.95 12.50 -20.92
N LYS A 182 -4.03 13.83 -20.78
CA LYS A 182 -4.89 14.52 -19.79
C LYS A 182 -6.39 14.43 -20.13
N ALA A 183 -7.03 13.34 -19.71
CA ALA A 183 -8.48 13.30 -19.55
C ALA A 183 -8.94 14.24 -18.42
N LYS A 184 -10.22 14.62 -18.43
CA LYS A 184 -10.80 15.60 -17.49
C LYS A 184 -12.02 15.02 -16.79
N VAL A 185 -11.94 14.81 -15.48
CA VAL A 185 -12.98 14.17 -14.66
C VAL A 185 -13.66 15.17 -13.73
N TRP A 186 -14.97 15.05 -13.52
CA TRP A 186 -15.68 15.85 -12.52
C TRP A 186 -15.37 15.34 -11.10
N ARG A 187 -14.94 16.23 -10.22
CA ARG A 187 -14.79 15.96 -8.77
C ARG A 187 -15.27 17.17 -7.97
N ILE A 188 -15.53 16.96 -6.68
CA ILE A 188 -15.81 18.04 -5.74
C ILE A 188 -14.52 18.82 -5.57
N GLY A 189 -14.54 20.09 -5.95
CA GLY A 189 -13.42 21.01 -5.74
C GLY A 189 -13.49 21.68 -4.38
N GLN A 190 -14.69 21.99 -3.89
CA GLN A 190 -14.91 22.62 -2.58
C GLN A 190 -16.23 22.15 -1.94
N PHE A 191 -16.20 21.83 -0.65
CA PHE A 191 -17.40 21.73 0.18
C PHE A 191 -17.76 23.10 0.73
N MET A 192 -19.02 23.51 0.60
CA MET A 192 -19.54 24.80 1.09
C MET A 192 -20.32 24.67 2.41
N GLY A 193 -20.53 23.43 2.89
CA GLY A 193 -21.10 23.13 4.21
C GLY A 193 -22.58 22.75 4.19
N CYS A 194 -23.10 22.41 5.37
CA CYS A 194 -24.49 22.01 5.60
C CYS A 194 -25.08 22.88 6.72
N PRO A 195 -25.74 24.01 6.40
CA PRO A 195 -26.26 24.93 7.41
C PRO A 195 -27.35 24.28 8.28
N PRO A 196 -27.55 24.78 9.52
CA PRO A 196 -28.71 24.43 10.32
C PRO A 196 -30.01 24.91 9.65
N LEU A 197 -31.13 24.27 9.99
CA LEU A 197 -32.45 24.76 9.58
C LEU A 197 -32.76 26.09 10.28
N SER A 198 -33.57 26.94 9.64
CA SER A 198 -34.13 28.11 10.33
C SER A 198 -35.15 27.66 11.37
N LYS A 199 -35.30 28.40 12.49
CA LYS A 199 -36.27 28.09 13.56
C LYS A 199 -37.70 27.85 13.04
N LYS A 200 -38.10 28.54 11.95
CA LYS A 200 -39.41 28.35 11.29
C LYS A 200 -39.50 27.01 10.54
N ALA A 201 -38.45 26.62 9.83
CA ALA A 201 -38.39 25.33 9.14
C ALA A 201 -38.25 24.17 10.12
N GLU A 202 -37.51 24.36 11.20
CA GLU A 202 -37.34 23.43 12.31
C GLU A 202 -38.66 23.15 13.05
N ALA A 203 -39.41 24.19 13.40
CA ALA A 203 -40.73 24.04 14.04
C ALA A 203 -41.81 23.42 13.11
N ALA A 204 -41.65 23.53 11.79
CA ALA A 204 -42.54 22.93 10.80
C ALA A 204 -42.12 21.50 10.37
N ARG A 205 -40.98 21.00 10.87
CA ARG A 205 -40.25 19.88 10.28
C ARG A 205 -40.95 18.54 10.45
N LYS A 206 -41.35 17.92 9.33
CA LYS A 206 -41.80 16.52 9.27
C LYS A 206 -40.72 15.63 8.66
N VAL A 207 -39.82 15.11 9.50
CA VAL A 207 -38.74 14.19 9.06
C VAL A 207 -39.35 12.87 8.56
N PRO A 208 -38.99 12.37 7.37
CA PRO A 208 -39.37 11.03 6.93
C PRO A 208 -38.90 9.96 7.92
N ARG A 209 -39.79 9.05 8.32
CA ARG A 209 -39.49 7.93 9.23
C ARG A 209 -39.32 6.62 8.45
N VAL A 210 -38.64 5.64 9.05
CA VAL A 210 -38.53 4.28 8.49
C VAL A 210 -39.93 3.70 8.30
N SER A 211 -40.18 3.07 7.15
CA SER A 211 -41.47 2.43 6.85
C SER A 211 -41.26 1.26 5.88
N PRO A 212 -41.63 0.02 6.24
CA PRO A 212 -42.14 -0.41 7.55
C PRO A 212 -41.06 -0.33 8.65
N ASP A 213 -41.42 0.15 9.84
CA ASP A 213 -40.49 0.25 10.97
C ASP A 213 -40.31 -1.11 11.66
N ALA A 214 -39.35 -1.90 11.16
CA ALA A 214 -39.02 -3.22 11.69
C ALA A 214 -38.25 -3.12 13.02
N GLY A 215 -38.75 -3.81 14.05
CA GLY A 215 -38.11 -3.90 15.37
C GLY A 215 -36.84 -4.77 15.36
N ASP A 216 -36.87 -5.91 14.67
CA ASP A 216 -35.78 -6.91 14.73
C ASP A 216 -35.22 -7.25 13.33
N PRO A 217 -34.66 -6.27 12.59
CA PRO A 217 -34.01 -6.54 11.30
C PRO A 217 -32.71 -7.33 11.50
N ALA A 218 -32.26 -8.02 10.47
CA ALA A 218 -30.98 -8.75 10.48
C ALA A 218 -29.81 -7.79 10.71
N VAL A 219 -29.86 -6.60 10.09
CA VAL A 219 -28.91 -5.50 10.33
C VAL A 219 -29.66 -4.17 10.44
N LEU A 220 -29.38 -3.40 11.48
CA LEU A 220 -29.71 -1.97 11.57
C LEU A 220 -28.47 -1.16 11.16
N VAL A 221 -28.63 -0.21 10.25
CA VAL A 221 -27.56 0.64 9.71
C VAL A 221 -27.92 2.09 10.00
N LEU A 222 -26.98 2.81 10.64
CA LEU A 222 -27.16 4.17 11.13
C LEU A 222 -26.13 5.11 10.48
N ASP A 223 -26.62 6.06 9.69
CA ASP A 223 -25.83 7.12 9.08
C ASP A 223 -25.72 8.31 10.05
N ASP A 224 -24.57 8.48 10.68
CA ASP A 224 -24.30 9.56 11.63
C ASP A 224 -23.44 10.62 10.95
N LEU A 225 -24.09 11.65 10.38
CA LEU A 225 -23.46 12.86 9.85
C LEU A 225 -23.18 13.90 10.93
N CYS A 226 -23.50 13.58 12.19
CA CYS A 226 -23.43 14.47 13.34
C CYS A 226 -24.34 15.71 13.20
N LEU A 227 -25.49 15.53 12.55
CA LEU A 227 -26.49 16.58 12.34
C LEU A 227 -27.62 16.46 13.38
N ASP A 228 -28.81 16.04 12.97
CA ASP A 228 -30.02 16.12 13.80
C ASP A 228 -30.37 14.78 14.47
N PHE A 229 -30.00 13.65 13.85
CA PHE A 229 -30.41 12.33 14.29
C PHE A 229 -29.86 11.97 15.68
N ARG A 230 -28.66 12.44 16.04
CA ARG A 230 -28.08 12.31 17.39
C ARG A 230 -28.97 12.93 18.49
N GLY A 231 -29.68 14.01 18.18
CA GLY A 231 -30.52 14.75 19.13
C GLY A 231 -31.99 14.32 19.16
N ALA A 232 -32.38 13.32 18.35
CA ALA A 232 -33.78 13.01 18.07
C ALA A 232 -34.48 12.10 19.11
N ASP A 233 -33.93 11.97 20.33
CA ASP A 233 -34.56 11.24 21.44
C ASP A 233 -35.97 11.79 21.74
N GLY A 234 -36.91 10.91 22.11
CA GLY A 234 -38.32 11.25 22.36
C GLY A 234 -39.14 11.74 21.15
N THR A 235 -38.51 12.11 20.02
CA THR A 235 -39.21 12.64 18.84
C THR A 235 -39.92 11.57 17.99
N GLY A 236 -39.63 10.29 18.24
CA GLY A 236 -40.08 9.17 17.42
C GLY A 236 -39.44 9.09 16.03
N ALA A 237 -38.31 9.78 15.80
CA ALA A 237 -37.52 9.65 14.56
C ALA A 237 -36.47 8.53 14.61
N TRP A 238 -36.07 8.09 15.80
CA TRP A 238 -35.35 6.82 15.99
C TRP A 238 -36.30 5.64 15.70
N PRO A 239 -35.86 4.61 14.96
CA PRO A 239 -36.70 3.45 14.62
C PRO A 239 -36.94 2.56 15.83
N LYS A 240 -37.97 1.70 15.77
CA LYS A 240 -38.20 0.65 16.77
C LYS A 240 -36.98 -0.24 16.99
N SER A 241 -36.21 -0.53 15.94
CA SER A 241 -34.96 -1.31 16.03
C SER A 241 -33.82 -0.64 16.81
N LEU A 242 -33.93 0.64 17.17
CA LEU A 242 -33.01 1.31 18.09
C LEU A 242 -33.60 1.42 19.51
N THR A 243 -34.91 1.67 19.63
CA THR A 243 -35.59 2.03 20.89
C THR A 243 -36.24 0.86 21.64
N GLU A 244 -36.80 -0.11 20.94
CA GLU A 244 -37.66 -1.18 21.49
C GLU A 244 -37.15 -2.58 21.14
N GLY A 245 -36.76 -2.80 19.88
CA GLY A 245 -36.33 -4.09 19.34
C GLY A 245 -34.82 -4.37 19.47
N ARG A 246 -34.42 -5.56 19.02
CA ARG A 246 -33.08 -6.12 19.16
C ARG A 246 -32.57 -6.68 17.82
N PRO A 247 -32.12 -5.82 16.88
CA PRO A 247 -31.59 -6.23 15.58
C PRO A 247 -30.44 -7.24 15.70
N GLY A 248 -30.21 -8.03 14.65
CA GLY A 248 -29.13 -9.04 14.63
C GLY A 248 -27.74 -8.43 14.79
N ALA A 249 -27.43 -7.41 13.99
CA ALA A 249 -26.27 -6.55 14.11
C ALA A 249 -26.66 -5.06 14.01
N VAL A 250 -25.82 -4.17 14.56
CA VAL A 250 -25.96 -2.72 14.38
C VAL A 250 -24.67 -2.18 13.77
N ILE A 251 -24.75 -1.39 12.69
CA ILE A 251 -23.60 -0.73 12.06
C ILE A 251 -23.80 0.78 12.08
N VAL A 252 -22.88 1.53 12.69
CA VAL A 252 -22.90 3.00 12.72
C VAL A 252 -21.78 3.56 11.84
N LYS A 253 -22.13 4.30 10.79
CA LYS A 253 -21.18 5.08 9.99
C LYS A 253 -21.03 6.46 10.61
N SER A 254 -19.99 6.68 11.41
CA SER A 254 -19.83 7.94 12.14
C SER A 254 -18.98 8.97 11.38
N SER A 255 -19.42 10.24 11.43
CA SER A 255 -18.75 11.35 10.76
C SER A 255 -17.75 12.11 11.63
N SER A 256 -17.87 11.98 12.95
CA SER A 256 -16.86 12.33 13.95
C SER A 256 -16.50 11.10 14.77
N ALA A 257 -15.77 11.25 15.87
CA ALA A 257 -15.73 10.22 16.90
C ALA A 257 -17.11 10.10 17.62
N PRO A 258 -17.36 9.01 18.35
CA PRO A 258 -18.38 9.02 19.40
C PRO A 258 -18.13 10.16 20.38
N VAL A 259 -19.22 10.83 20.75
CA VAL A 259 -19.25 11.87 21.79
C VAL A 259 -20.37 11.50 22.74
N ARG A 260 -20.14 11.61 24.06
CA ARG A 260 -21.14 11.27 25.08
C ARG A 260 -22.45 12.03 24.85
N GLY A 261 -23.56 11.38 25.21
CA GLY A 261 -24.91 11.82 24.93
C GLY A 261 -25.81 10.66 24.51
N LYS A 262 -27.13 10.84 24.71
CA LYS A 262 -28.18 9.81 24.66
C LYS A 262 -28.10 8.82 23.50
N PHE A 263 -27.72 9.27 22.30
CA PHE A 263 -27.59 8.39 21.14
C PHE A 263 -26.51 7.31 21.34
N TRP A 264 -25.34 7.68 21.83
CA TRP A 264 -24.23 6.75 22.08
C TRP A 264 -24.42 5.96 23.37
N GLU A 265 -25.02 6.55 24.40
CA GLU A 265 -25.48 5.83 25.60
C GLU A 265 -26.45 4.69 25.21
N ARG A 266 -27.52 5.00 24.47
CA ARG A 266 -28.50 4.02 24.00
C ARG A 266 -27.89 2.92 23.12
N LEU A 267 -26.91 3.25 22.29
CA LEU A 267 -26.19 2.28 21.45
C LEU A 267 -25.31 1.34 22.27
N LEU A 268 -24.53 1.86 23.24
CA LEU A 268 -23.62 1.06 24.04
C LEU A 268 -24.36 0.18 25.05
N GLU A 269 -25.39 0.73 25.72
CA GLU A 269 -26.21 0.00 26.71
C GLU A 269 -27.11 -1.05 26.07
N GLY A 270 -27.76 -0.72 24.95
CA GLY A 270 -28.73 -1.61 24.29
C GLY A 270 -28.11 -2.60 23.31
N HIS A 271 -27.02 -2.22 22.63
CA HIS A 271 -26.51 -2.93 21.45
C HIS A 271 -24.97 -3.09 21.43
N GLY A 272 -24.25 -2.80 22.51
CA GLY A 272 -22.79 -2.91 22.55
C GLY A 272 -22.26 -4.30 22.16
N ASP A 273 -23.03 -5.37 22.45
CA ASP A 273 -22.74 -6.77 22.12
C ASP A 273 -22.77 -7.09 20.60
N ARG A 274 -23.34 -6.20 19.78
CA ARG A 274 -23.59 -6.38 18.35
C ARG A 274 -23.24 -5.18 17.47
N LEU A 275 -22.67 -4.14 18.08
CA LEU A 275 -22.36 -2.85 17.46
C LEU A 275 -21.00 -2.86 16.73
N THR A 276 -21.05 -2.60 15.43
CA THR A 276 -19.90 -2.29 14.56
C THR A 276 -19.87 -0.79 14.28
N VAL A 277 -18.81 -0.08 14.67
CA VAL A 277 -18.64 1.36 14.35
C VAL A 277 -17.66 1.52 13.20
N VAL A 278 -18.03 2.26 12.15
CA VAL A 278 -17.16 2.63 11.02
C VAL A 278 -16.76 4.10 11.17
N VAL A 279 -15.46 4.36 11.33
CA VAL A 279 -14.89 5.67 11.65
C VAL A 279 -13.57 5.91 10.89
N SER A 280 -13.17 7.16 10.67
CA SER A 280 -11.88 7.50 10.05
C SER A 280 -10.79 7.70 11.11
N VAL A 281 -9.54 7.36 10.79
CA VAL A 281 -8.38 7.70 11.65
C VAL A 281 -8.30 9.21 11.93
N ALA A 282 -8.66 10.05 10.95
CA ALA A 282 -8.74 11.49 11.12
C ALA A 282 -9.77 11.93 12.19
N ALA A 283 -10.87 11.20 12.35
CA ALA A 283 -11.85 11.45 13.42
C ALA A 283 -11.34 10.98 14.80
N LEU A 284 -10.47 9.96 14.84
CA LEU A 284 -9.75 9.58 16.07
C LEU A 284 -8.71 10.65 16.46
N ARG A 285 -7.89 11.12 15.52
CA ARG A 285 -6.97 12.24 15.78
C ARG A 285 -7.71 13.50 16.26
N ALA A 286 -8.88 13.80 15.68
CA ALA A 286 -9.72 14.93 16.08
C ALA A 286 -10.31 14.81 17.51
N ARG A 287 -10.38 13.61 18.11
CA ARG A 287 -10.73 13.42 19.54
C ARG A 287 -9.51 13.35 20.47
N GLY A 288 -8.30 13.57 19.95
CA GLY A 288 -7.04 13.50 20.71
C GLY A 288 -6.37 12.12 20.74
N ALA A 289 -6.68 11.21 19.80
CA ALA A 289 -5.93 9.96 19.66
C ALA A 289 -4.48 10.22 19.24
N ALA A 290 -3.53 9.55 19.88
CA ALA A 290 -2.09 9.71 19.66
C ALA A 290 -1.59 8.89 18.46
N ILE A 291 -2.19 9.13 17.28
CA ILE A 291 -1.87 8.42 16.04
C ILE A 291 -1.25 9.39 15.04
N SER A 292 0.00 9.15 14.65
CA SER A 292 0.76 9.89 13.65
C SER A 292 0.13 9.77 12.25
N ARG A 293 0.42 10.72 11.36
CA ARG A 293 -0.10 10.74 9.98
C ARG A 293 0.96 10.35 8.97
N ALA A 294 0.64 9.41 8.07
CA ALA A 294 1.48 9.04 6.92
C ALA A 294 2.98 8.84 7.23
N LEU A 295 3.31 8.21 8.37
CA LEU A 295 4.68 7.83 8.71
C LEU A 295 5.00 6.44 8.11
N SER A 296 4.72 5.35 8.81
CA SER A 296 4.81 3.97 8.30
C SER A 296 3.53 3.19 8.62
N TRP A 297 3.24 2.11 7.89
CA TRP A 297 2.13 1.22 8.23
C TRP A 297 2.38 0.49 9.56
N ASP A 298 3.63 0.13 9.85
CA ASP A 298 4.07 -0.43 11.12
C ASP A 298 3.75 0.49 12.31
N ARG A 299 4.09 1.78 12.20
CA ARG A 299 3.76 2.79 13.22
C ARG A 299 2.25 2.95 13.38
N ALA A 300 1.49 2.94 12.28
CA ALA A 300 0.03 3.06 12.30
C ALA A 300 -0.65 1.86 12.98
N ILE A 301 -0.11 0.64 12.82
CA ILE A 301 -0.55 -0.56 13.56
C ILE A 301 -0.32 -0.38 15.06
N GLU A 302 0.90 -0.02 15.46
CA GLU A 302 1.30 0.14 16.87
C GLU A 302 0.49 1.22 17.58
N GLU A 303 0.36 2.40 16.97
CA GLU A 303 -0.36 3.54 17.54
C GLU A 303 -1.88 3.31 17.60
N THR A 304 -2.48 2.65 16.60
CA THR A 304 -3.90 2.29 16.70
C THR A 304 -4.16 1.19 17.72
N ALA A 305 -3.26 0.22 17.89
CA ALA A 305 -3.36 -0.74 18.99
C ALA A 305 -3.32 -0.03 20.35
N ALA A 306 -2.35 0.86 20.58
CA ALA A 306 -2.25 1.64 21.81
C ALA A 306 -3.48 2.54 22.07
N GLU A 307 -4.07 3.12 21.02
CA GLU A 307 -5.29 3.93 21.12
C GLU A 307 -6.50 3.14 21.66
N PHE A 308 -6.65 1.87 21.27
CA PHE A 308 -7.74 1.00 21.75
C PHE A 308 -7.42 0.31 23.08
N GLU A 309 -6.15 0.07 23.40
CA GLU A 309 -5.72 -0.46 24.70
C GLU A 309 -5.83 0.56 25.84
N GLY A 310 -5.48 1.84 25.60
CA GLY A 310 -5.37 2.86 26.65
C GLY A 310 -5.58 4.32 26.24
N GLY A 311 -5.67 4.63 24.94
CA GLY A 311 -6.03 5.97 24.45
C GLY A 311 -7.51 6.33 24.70
N PRO A 312 -7.99 7.52 24.28
CA PRO A 312 -9.39 7.93 24.43
C PRO A 312 -10.43 6.89 23.99
N SER A 313 -10.14 6.13 22.93
CA SER A 313 -11.04 5.12 22.36
C SER A 313 -11.20 3.84 23.20
N SER A 314 -10.27 3.56 24.12
CA SER A 314 -10.40 2.48 25.12
C SER A 314 -11.64 2.61 26.03
N ARG A 315 -12.22 3.81 26.11
CA ARG A 315 -13.28 4.17 27.07
C ARG A 315 -14.71 4.09 26.52
N ASP A 316 -14.87 3.96 25.21
CA ASP A 316 -16.18 3.88 24.54
C ASP A 316 -16.16 2.97 23.30
N LEU A 317 -15.31 3.26 22.31
CA LEU A 317 -15.17 2.47 21.09
C LEU A 317 -14.76 1.03 21.38
N ALA A 318 -13.85 0.78 22.32
CA ALA A 318 -13.45 -0.57 22.73
C ALA A 318 -14.56 -1.38 23.45
N LEU A 319 -15.67 -0.76 23.82
CA LEU A 319 -16.85 -1.45 24.39
C LEU A 319 -17.77 -2.02 23.29
N CYS A 320 -17.68 -1.51 22.06
CA CYS A 320 -18.42 -2.01 20.91
C CYS A 320 -17.90 -3.40 20.50
N ARG A 321 -18.78 -4.28 20.02
CA ARG A 321 -18.39 -5.58 19.42
C ARG A 321 -17.24 -5.42 18.43
N ARG A 322 -17.30 -4.42 17.55
CA ARG A 322 -16.31 -4.18 16.49
C ARG A 322 -16.16 -2.69 16.18
N VAL A 323 -14.96 -2.27 15.79
CA VAL A 323 -14.70 -0.92 15.26
C VAL A 323 -13.77 -1.02 14.05
N VAL A 324 -14.21 -0.43 12.93
CA VAL A 324 -13.47 -0.35 11.68
C VAL A 324 -12.93 1.07 11.52
N VAL A 325 -11.61 1.22 11.56
CA VAL A 325 -10.88 2.50 11.46
C VAL A 325 -10.20 2.57 10.10
N HIS A 326 -10.66 3.44 9.20
CA HIS A 326 -10.07 3.57 7.86
C HIS A 326 -9.08 4.74 7.74
N PHE A 327 -8.03 4.51 6.95
CA PHE A 327 -6.93 5.42 6.63
C PHE A 327 -7.08 5.86 5.17
N GLY A 328 -7.80 6.96 4.93
CA GLY A 328 -8.12 7.43 3.57
C GLY A 328 -8.77 6.32 2.74
N SER A 329 -8.17 6.03 1.59
CA SER A 329 -8.46 4.87 0.73
C SER A 329 -7.27 3.91 0.59
N ASP A 330 -6.34 3.96 1.55
CA ASP A 330 -5.04 3.27 1.51
C ASP A 330 -4.90 2.14 2.55
N GLY A 331 -5.73 2.13 3.60
CA GLY A 331 -5.72 1.06 4.61
C GLY A 331 -6.94 1.08 5.55
N ALA A 332 -7.12 0.00 6.32
CA ALA A 332 -8.18 -0.14 7.32
C ALA A 332 -7.82 -1.12 8.45
N ALA A 333 -7.90 -0.65 9.70
CA ALA A 333 -7.79 -1.48 10.90
C ALA A 333 -9.18 -1.94 11.37
N VAL A 334 -9.28 -3.16 11.92
CA VAL A 334 -10.46 -3.65 12.60
C VAL A 334 -10.10 -4.13 14.00
N PHE A 335 -10.74 -3.52 14.99
CA PHE A 335 -10.69 -3.92 16.38
C PHE A 335 -11.98 -4.67 16.73
N THR A 336 -11.87 -5.78 17.45
CA THR A 336 -13.02 -6.56 17.93
C THR A 336 -12.89 -6.78 19.43
N ARG A 337 -14.00 -6.62 20.15
CA ARG A 337 -14.04 -6.77 21.61
C ARG A 337 -13.81 -8.23 22.01
N SER A 338 -12.83 -8.43 22.87
CA SER A 338 -12.51 -9.73 23.45
C SER A 338 -13.70 -10.30 24.22
N ARG A 339 -13.84 -11.63 24.22
CA ARG A 339 -14.84 -12.33 25.04
C ARG A 339 -14.34 -12.66 26.44
N SER A 340 -13.02 -12.69 26.63
CA SER A 340 -12.34 -12.98 27.89
C SER A 340 -11.86 -11.71 28.61
N GLU A 341 -11.45 -10.68 27.87
CA GLU A 341 -11.03 -9.39 28.45
C GLU A 341 -12.06 -8.27 28.17
N ALA A 342 -12.11 -7.28 29.06
CA ALA A 342 -12.92 -6.07 28.85
C ALA A 342 -12.21 -5.05 27.93
N ARG A 343 -11.63 -5.53 26.82
CA ARG A 343 -10.77 -4.78 25.89
C ARG A 343 -11.11 -5.11 24.44
N ALA A 344 -10.66 -4.27 23.51
CA ALA A 344 -10.68 -4.54 22.08
C ALA A 344 -9.30 -4.96 21.58
N GLU A 345 -9.25 -6.04 20.83
CA GLU A 345 -8.05 -6.62 20.23
C GLU A 345 -8.02 -6.30 18.72
N LEU A 346 -6.84 -6.17 18.12
CA LEU A 346 -6.69 -5.96 16.68
C LEU A 346 -6.99 -7.27 15.93
N GLU A 347 -8.14 -7.35 15.27
CA GLU A 347 -8.57 -8.52 14.49
C GLU A 347 -7.86 -8.59 13.13
N LYS A 348 -7.65 -7.43 12.49
CA LYS A 348 -7.03 -7.32 11.16
C LYS A 348 -6.57 -5.89 10.87
N PHE A 349 -5.48 -5.72 10.11
CA PHE A 349 -5.04 -4.40 9.61
C PHE A 349 -4.68 -4.50 8.13
N LEU A 350 -5.51 -3.97 7.23
CA LEU A 350 -5.23 -3.91 5.79
C LEU A 350 -4.42 -2.66 5.45
N TYR A 351 -3.44 -2.81 4.56
CA TYR A 351 -2.64 -1.72 4.01
C TYR A 351 -2.37 -1.94 2.51
N HIS A 352 -2.20 -0.84 1.78
CA HIS A 352 -1.66 -0.86 0.42
C HIS A 352 -0.11 -0.78 0.48
N PRO A 353 0.64 -1.61 -0.25
CA PRO A 353 2.09 -1.72 -0.06
C PRO A 353 2.87 -0.57 -0.70
N ARG A 354 2.30 0.12 -1.69
CA ARG A 354 2.96 1.24 -2.42
C ARG A 354 2.51 2.64 -2.00
N ASP A 355 1.40 2.74 -1.28
CA ASP A 355 0.84 4.02 -0.83
C ASP A 355 0.71 3.99 0.69
N LEU A 356 1.28 4.99 1.35
CA LEU A 356 0.94 5.32 2.73
C LEU A 356 -0.38 6.12 2.76
N GLU A 357 -0.93 6.35 3.95
CA GLU A 357 -2.09 7.21 4.17
C GLU A 357 -2.03 8.53 3.35
N ASP A 358 -3.11 8.80 2.62
CA ASP A 358 -3.31 9.98 1.75
C ASP A 358 -2.36 10.06 0.53
N ALA A 359 -1.40 9.14 0.36
CA ALA A 359 -0.41 9.23 -0.73
C ALA A 359 -1.04 9.02 -2.11
N TRP A 360 -1.99 8.08 -2.22
CA TRP A 360 -2.72 7.82 -3.47
C TRP A 360 -3.60 9.00 -3.89
N GLU A 361 -4.26 9.65 -2.91
CA GLU A 361 -5.15 10.79 -3.13
C GLU A 361 -4.37 12.09 -3.43
N ALA A 362 -3.17 12.26 -2.87
CA ALA A 362 -2.33 13.45 -3.10
C ALA A 362 -1.99 13.70 -4.59
N GLY A 363 -1.81 12.62 -5.37
CA GLY A 363 -1.59 12.72 -6.82
C GLY A 363 -2.86 12.98 -7.66
N ARG A 364 -4.05 12.95 -7.05
CA ARG A 364 -5.36 12.84 -7.73
C ARG A 364 -6.30 13.97 -7.28
N PRO A 365 -6.09 15.21 -7.79
CA PRO A 365 -6.74 16.39 -7.25
C PRO A 365 -8.27 16.35 -7.41
N GLY A 366 -8.95 17.04 -6.47
CA GLY A 366 -10.39 16.97 -6.27
C GLY A 366 -10.76 15.97 -5.17
N ARG A 367 -12.03 15.92 -4.78
CA ARG A 367 -12.57 14.97 -3.80
C ARG A 367 -13.79 14.25 -4.36
N THR A 368 -14.12 13.10 -3.78
CA THR A 368 -15.41 12.44 -3.96
C THR A 368 -16.16 12.36 -2.62
N PHE A 369 -17.48 12.16 -2.69
CA PHE A 369 -18.30 11.86 -1.52
C PHE A 369 -18.51 10.35 -1.41
N GLY A 370 -19.01 9.89 -0.27
CA GLY A 370 -19.51 8.52 -0.14
C GLY A 370 -18.51 7.45 0.31
N SER A 371 -17.21 7.73 0.42
CA SER A 371 -16.19 6.71 0.73
C SER A 371 -16.50 5.86 1.97
N LYS A 372 -16.85 6.51 3.10
CA LYS A 372 -17.30 5.80 4.31
C LYS A 372 -18.60 5.01 4.13
N SER A 373 -19.49 5.45 3.23
CA SER A 373 -20.72 4.73 2.93
C SER A 373 -20.45 3.47 2.10
N ILE A 374 -19.45 3.47 1.19
CA ILE A 374 -19.01 2.29 0.44
C ILE A 374 -18.48 1.23 1.42
N LEU A 375 -17.57 1.64 2.32
CA LEU A 375 -17.03 0.77 3.38
C LEU A 375 -18.13 0.22 4.32
N THR A 376 -19.10 1.06 4.68
CA THR A 376 -20.24 0.62 5.51
C THR A 376 -21.12 -0.39 4.78
N ALA A 377 -21.38 -0.19 3.48
CA ALA A 377 -22.18 -1.11 2.68
C ALA A 377 -21.51 -2.48 2.51
N ALA A 378 -20.20 -2.52 2.31
CA ALA A 378 -19.43 -3.77 2.32
C ALA A 378 -19.46 -4.47 3.68
N MET A 379 -19.44 -3.72 4.79
CA MET A 379 -19.64 -4.28 6.13
C MET A 379 -21.05 -4.81 6.36
N VAL A 380 -22.09 -4.25 5.72
CA VAL A 380 -23.45 -4.84 5.75
C VAL A 380 -23.46 -6.20 5.04
N ARG A 381 -22.82 -6.33 3.87
CA ARG A 381 -22.69 -7.61 3.16
C ARG A 381 -21.94 -8.66 4.00
N HIS A 382 -20.88 -8.24 4.71
CA HIS A 382 -20.15 -9.08 5.66
C HIS A 382 -21.03 -9.55 6.84
N GLU A 383 -21.77 -8.67 7.52
CA GLU A 383 -22.63 -9.05 8.64
C GLU A 383 -23.84 -9.92 8.19
N LEU A 384 -24.28 -9.79 6.94
CA LEU A 384 -25.33 -10.65 6.37
C LEU A 384 -24.82 -12.06 5.98
N ASP A 385 -23.56 -12.19 5.58
CA ASP A 385 -22.97 -13.42 5.04
C ASP A 385 -21.42 -13.39 5.16
N PRO A 386 -20.88 -13.64 6.36
CA PRO A 386 -19.44 -13.54 6.62
C PRO A 386 -18.64 -14.71 6.04
N ALA A 387 -19.31 -15.76 5.52
CA ALA A 387 -18.66 -16.91 4.91
C ALA A 387 -18.32 -16.66 3.44
N ALA A 388 -19.26 -16.12 2.65
CA ALA A 388 -18.99 -15.73 1.27
C ALA A 388 -18.38 -14.33 1.14
N TYR A 389 -18.49 -13.49 2.18
CA TYR A 389 -17.92 -12.13 2.22
C TYR A 389 -17.07 -11.92 3.50
N PRO A 390 -15.97 -12.67 3.69
CA PRO A 390 -15.13 -12.57 4.88
C PRO A 390 -14.44 -11.21 4.99
N LEU A 391 -14.01 -10.86 6.20
CA LEU A 391 -13.65 -9.50 6.58
C LEU A 391 -12.57 -8.87 5.67
N PHE A 392 -11.56 -9.65 5.27
CA PHE A 392 -10.52 -9.16 4.38
C PHE A 392 -11.07 -8.78 2.98
N ILE A 393 -11.92 -9.63 2.40
CA ILE A 393 -12.54 -9.38 1.08
C ILE A 393 -13.44 -8.14 1.16
N ALA A 394 -14.26 -8.03 2.21
CA ALA A 394 -15.15 -6.90 2.42
C ALA A 394 -14.41 -5.55 2.48
N LEU A 395 -13.31 -5.49 3.24
CA LEU A 395 -12.51 -4.27 3.40
C LEU A 395 -11.68 -3.97 2.14
N GLY A 396 -11.01 -4.97 1.56
CA GLY A 396 -10.18 -4.79 0.37
C GLY A 396 -10.99 -4.35 -0.86
N ARG A 397 -12.14 -5.01 -1.12
CA ARG A 397 -13.06 -4.58 -2.18
C ARG A 397 -13.64 -3.19 -1.93
N ALA A 398 -13.90 -2.81 -0.68
CA ALA A 398 -14.36 -1.45 -0.35
C ALA A 398 -13.27 -0.39 -0.59
N LEU A 399 -12.02 -0.63 -0.19
CA LEU A 399 -10.90 0.29 -0.43
C LEU A 399 -10.62 0.44 -1.95
N ALA A 400 -10.66 -0.67 -2.70
CA ALA A 400 -10.59 -0.65 -4.16
C ALA A 400 -11.77 0.12 -4.78
N ALA A 401 -13.01 -0.13 -4.33
CA ALA A 401 -14.20 0.60 -4.78
C ALA A 401 -14.13 2.11 -4.47
N MET A 402 -13.53 2.51 -3.35
CA MET A 402 -13.29 3.92 -3.00
C MET A 402 -12.29 4.58 -3.97
N ARG A 403 -11.17 3.90 -4.27
CA ARG A 403 -10.21 4.36 -5.29
C ARG A 403 -10.84 4.44 -6.69
N ALA A 404 -11.59 3.42 -7.09
CA ALA A 404 -12.25 3.35 -8.39
C ALA A 404 -13.37 4.42 -8.54
N ALA A 405 -14.15 4.67 -7.47
CA ALA A 405 -15.10 5.78 -7.43
C ALA A 405 -14.42 7.14 -7.57
N HIS A 406 -13.23 7.33 -6.97
CA HIS A 406 -12.47 8.57 -7.11
C HIS A 406 -11.89 8.76 -8.52
N GLU A 407 -11.43 7.71 -9.20
CA GLU A 407 -11.00 7.78 -10.61
C GLU A 407 -12.15 7.87 -11.62
N CYS A 408 -13.34 7.39 -11.27
CA CYS A 408 -14.56 7.63 -12.04
C CYS A 408 -15.05 9.08 -11.87
N GLY A 409 -15.05 9.58 -10.63
CA GLY A 409 -15.64 10.85 -10.25
C GLY A 409 -17.09 10.96 -10.67
N GLY A 410 -17.55 12.17 -10.99
CA GLY A 410 -18.81 12.40 -11.70
C GLY A 410 -18.69 12.24 -13.22
N GLY A 411 -17.87 11.29 -13.68
CA GLY A 411 -17.62 10.99 -15.09
C GLY A 411 -16.61 11.90 -15.81
N GLU A 412 -16.20 11.46 -17.00
CA GLU A 412 -15.34 12.22 -17.93
C GLU A 412 -16.14 13.07 -18.95
N GLY A 413 -17.47 13.06 -18.85
CA GLY A 413 -18.38 13.71 -19.79
C GLY A 413 -18.37 15.25 -19.76
N LYS A 414 -19.17 15.86 -20.64
CA LYS A 414 -19.45 17.31 -20.60
C LYS A 414 -20.34 17.71 -19.43
N GLU A 415 -21.10 16.76 -18.89
CA GLU A 415 -21.99 16.94 -17.74
C GLU A 415 -21.54 16.09 -16.56
N LEU A 416 -21.97 16.48 -15.35
CA LEU A 416 -21.83 15.68 -14.14
C LEU A 416 -22.78 14.47 -14.18
N ASP A 417 -22.21 13.26 -14.12
CA ASP A 417 -22.93 11.99 -13.98
C ASP A 417 -22.36 11.18 -12.79
N ASN A 418 -23.16 11.04 -11.73
CA ASN A 418 -22.79 10.27 -10.55
C ASN A 418 -23.20 8.79 -10.64
N ALA A 419 -23.98 8.37 -11.66
CA ALA A 419 -24.38 6.98 -11.84
C ALA A 419 -23.20 6.10 -12.29
N ALA A 420 -22.30 6.65 -13.12
CA ALA A 420 -21.06 5.99 -13.51
C ALA A 420 -20.22 5.52 -12.31
N ALA A 421 -20.07 6.34 -11.28
CA ALA A 421 -19.35 5.97 -10.05
C ALA A 421 -20.03 4.82 -9.31
N MET A 422 -21.36 4.83 -9.21
CA MET A 422 -22.14 3.77 -8.55
C MET A 422 -22.02 2.43 -9.28
N ALA A 423 -22.00 2.45 -10.62
CA ALA A 423 -21.75 1.26 -11.43
C ALA A 423 -20.34 0.69 -11.21
N VAL A 424 -19.31 1.55 -11.19
CA VAL A 424 -17.92 1.14 -10.92
C VAL A 424 -17.76 0.58 -9.50
N VAL A 425 -18.41 1.18 -8.49
CA VAL A 425 -18.46 0.62 -7.12
C VAL A 425 -19.08 -0.77 -7.12
N GLY A 426 -20.17 -0.99 -7.86
CA GLY A 426 -20.79 -2.31 -8.01
C GLY A 426 -19.83 -3.36 -8.57
N LEU A 427 -19.07 -3.02 -9.62
CA LEU A 427 -18.05 -3.91 -10.21
C LEU A 427 -16.89 -4.21 -9.24
N CYS A 428 -16.51 -3.29 -8.37
CA CYS A 428 -15.46 -3.55 -7.36
C CYS A 428 -15.96 -4.38 -6.17
N LEU A 429 -17.21 -4.22 -5.73
CA LEU A 429 -17.80 -5.01 -4.65
C LEU A 429 -18.20 -6.43 -5.12
N HIS A 430 -18.61 -6.54 -6.39
CA HIS A 430 -19.02 -7.77 -7.08
C HIS A 430 -18.28 -7.88 -8.42
N PRO A 431 -16.97 -8.23 -8.41
CA PRO A 431 -16.23 -8.49 -9.64
C PRO A 431 -16.94 -9.59 -10.43
N PRO A 432 -17.15 -9.42 -11.75
CA PRO A 432 -17.80 -10.43 -12.56
C PRO A 432 -16.95 -11.70 -12.61
N ALA A 433 -17.60 -12.86 -12.52
CA ALA A 433 -16.96 -14.13 -12.81
C ALA A 433 -16.84 -14.33 -14.33
N ASP A 434 -15.85 -13.71 -14.96
CA ASP A 434 -15.57 -13.91 -16.40
C ASP A 434 -14.82 -15.24 -16.62
N PRO A 435 -15.34 -16.20 -17.42
CA PRO A 435 -14.68 -17.47 -17.70
C PRO A 435 -13.73 -17.42 -18.92
N LYS A 436 -13.52 -16.25 -19.53
CA LYS A 436 -12.87 -16.08 -20.84
C LYS A 436 -11.69 -15.12 -20.82
N THR A 437 -11.61 -14.18 -19.88
CA THR A 437 -10.36 -13.45 -19.62
C THR A 437 -9.32 -14.45 -19.10
N LYS A 438 -8.22 -14.61 -19.86
CA LYS A 438 -7.04 -15.40 -19.42
C LYS A 438 -6.12 -14.59 -18.52
N GLU A 439 -6.36 -13.30 -18.43
CA GLU A 439 -5.91 -12.44 -17.35
C GLU A 439 -6.90 -12.65 -16.20
N VAL A 440 -6.41 -12.74 -14.97
CA VAL A 440 -7.31 -12.66 -13.82
C VAL A 440 -7.82 -11.22 -13.79
N ASP A 441 -9.11 -11.01 -14.01
CA ASP A 441 -9.79 -9.78 -13.58
C ASP A 441 -9.61 -9.68 -12.07
N ALA A 442 -8.59 -8.91 -11.67
CA ALA A 442 -7.96 -9.07 -10.37
C ALA A 442 -8.96 -8.84 -9.25
N GLU A 443 -9.17 -9.85 -8.40
CA GLU A 443 -9.94 -9.75 -7.16
C GLU A 443 -9.59 -8.41 -6.49
N PRO A 444 -10.53 -7.44 -6.38
CA PRO A 444 -10.14 -6.06 -6.02
C PRO A 444 -9.51 -5.93 -4.64
N ALA A 445 -9.68 -6.91 -3.75
CA ALA A 445 -8.90 -7.04 -2.51
C ALA A 445 -7.43 -7.53 -2.72
N GLY A 446 -6.93 -7.62 -3.95
CA GLY A 446 -5.61 -8.12 -4.33
C GLY A 446 -4.47 -7.11 -4.24
N ASP A 447 -4.78 -5.81 -4.33
CA ASP A 447 -3.82 -4.71 -4.15
C ASP A 447 -3.44 -4.48 -2.68
N PHE A 448 -4.18 -5.08 -1.75
CA PHE A 448 -4.03 -4.90 -0.30
C PHE A 448 -3.46 -6.15 0.36
N TYR A 449 -2.72 -5.93 1.45
CA TYR A 449 -2.11 -6.97 2.29
C TYR A 449 -2.46 -6.70 3.76
N THR A 450 -2.19 -7.64 4.66
CA THR A 450 -2.52 -7.49 6.08
C THR A 450 -1.47 -8.03 7.04
N ALA A 451 -1.28 -7.32 8.15
CA ALA A 451 -0.55 -7.82 9.31
C ALA A 451 -1.27 -9.02 9.95
N PHE A 452 -0.52 -9.93 10.60
CA PHE A 452 -1.06 -11.14 11.20
C PHE A 452 -0.34 -11.50 12.52
N PRO A 453 -0.99 -12.23 13.45
CA PRO A 453 -0.38 -12.56 14.74
C PRO A 453 0.63 -13.71 14.61
N HIS A 454 1.89 -13.47 14.99
CA HIS A 454 3.00 -14.44 14.86
C HIS A 454 2.88 -15.70 15.73
N VAL A 455 1.93 -15.73 16.69
CA VAL A 455 1.66 -16.89 17.57
C VAL A 455 1.33 -18.18 16.80
N ILE A 456 0.95 -18.06 15.53
CA ILE A 456 0.59 -19.16 14.63
C ILE A 456 1.81 -19.87 14.02
N LEU A 457 3.00 -19.24 14.03
CA LEU A 457 4.21 -19.71 13.35
C LEU A 457 5.03 -20.75 14.16
N ALA A 458 5.84 -21.53 13.46
CA ALA A 458 6.87 -22.42 14.02
C ALA A 458 8.27 -21.77 14.11
N ASP A 459 8.49 -20.62 13.45
CA ASP A 459 9.67 -19.76 13.63
C ASP A 459 9.70 -19.14 15.03
N GLU A 460 10.77 -19.39 15.79
CA GLU A 460 10.87 -18.89 17.16
C GLU A 460 11.12 -17.38 17.27
N VAL A 461 11.75 -16.76 16.27
CA VAL A 461 12.14 -15.35 16.32
C VAL A 461 10.91 -14.48 16.10
N LEU A 462 10.13 -14.78 15.06
CA LEU A 462 8.84 -14.13 14.80
C LEU A 462 7.85 -14.42 15.94
N ARG A 463 7.70 -15.69 16.36
CA ARG A 463 6.77 -16.03 17.47
C ARG A 463 7.14 -15.39 18.82
N LYS A 464 8.39 -14.93 19.02
CA LYS A 464 8.84 -14.18 20.20
C LYS A 464 8.76 -12.65 20.04
N GLN A 465 8.40 -12.14 18.86
CA GLN A 465 8.17 -10.71 18.66
C GLN A 465 7.00 -10.23 19.54
N PRO A 466 7.12 -9.08 20.24
CA PRO A 466 6.01 -8.53 21.01
C PRO A 466 4.82 -8.21 20.11
N ALA A 467 3.61 -8.65 20.47
CA ALA A 467 2.38 -8.41 19.70
C ALA A 467 2.01 -6.92 19.52
N ARG A 468 2.72 -6.01 20.19
CA ARG A 468 2.64 -4.55 20.07
C ARG A 468 3.74 -3.93 19.20
N GLN A 469 4.50 -4.72 18.45
CA GLN A 469 5.56 -4.27 17.55
C GLN A 469 5.35 -4.84 16.15
N SER A 470 5.41 -3.98 15.14
CA SER A 470 5.24 -4.36 13.73
C SER A 470 6.57 -4.35 12.97
N ASP A 471 6.76 -5.39 12.15
CA ASP A 471 7.90 -5.53 11.22
C ASP A 471 7.40 -6.19 9.91
N LEU A 472 6.64 -5.41 9.14
CA LEU A 472 6.03 -5.84 7.86
C LEU A 472 7.08 -6.19 6.79
N LEU A 473 8.34 -5.84 7.00
CA LEU A 473 9.47 -6.30 6.18
C LEU A 473 9.82 -7.75 6.53
N ARG A 474 10.00 -8.08 7.82
CA ARG A 474 10.28 -9.46 8.27
C ARG A 474 9.10 -10.41 8.07
N ASP A 475 7.87 -9.91 8.12
CA ASP A 475 6.68 -10.71 7.74
C ASP A 475 6.80 -11.28 6.33
N VAL A 476 7.41 -10.54 5.40
CA VAL A 476 7.67 -10.98 4.03
C VAL A 476 8.99 -11.77 3.93
N THR A 477 10.11 -11.23 4.41
CA THR A 477 11.42 -11.91 4.24
C THR A 477 11.50 -13.24 5.00
N GLY A 478 10.93 -13.31 6.21
CA GLY A 478 11.31 -14.27 7.24
C GLY A 478 12.43 -13.73 8.12
N ALA A 479 12.66 -14.38 9.26
CA ALA A 479 13.67 -13.95 10.23
C ALA A 479 15.10 -14.41 9.86
N GLY A 480 16.10 -13.57 10.16
CA GLY A 480 17.52 -13.89 10.01
C GLY A 480 18.16 -13.45 8.69
N GLU A 481 19.49 -13.27 8.72
CA GLU A 481 20.29 -12.69 7.62
C GLU A 481 20.11 -13.45 6.30
N GLU A 482 20.09 -14.79 6.32
CA GLU A 482 20.00 -15.62 5.11
C GLU A 482 18.66 -15.48 4.36
N TYR A 483 17.55 -15.31 5.10
CA TYR A 483 16.23 -15.10 4.52
C TYR A 483 16.12 -13.71 3.87
N VAL A 484 16.65 -12.68 4.54
CA VAL A 484 16.75 -11.33 3.98
C VAL A 484 17.70 -11.31 2.78
N ALA A 485 18.82 -12.05 2.82
CA ALA A 485 19.78 -12.17 1.71
C ALA A 485 19.15 -12.83 0.47
N ALA A 486 18.37 -13.89 0.63
CA ALA A 486 17.64 -14.52 -0.48
C ALA A 486 16.64 -13.55 -1.13
N LYS A 487 15.88 -12.79 -0.32
CA LYS A 487 14.96 -11.75 -0.82
C LYS A 487 15.70 -10.55 -1.42
N ALA A 488 16.87 -10.20 -0.90
CA ALA A 488 17.75 -9.17 -1.47
C ALA A 488 18.28 -9.60 -2.86
N ALA A 489 18.69 -10.86 -3.03
CA ALA A 489 19.08 -11.38 -4.35
C ALA A 489 17.91 -11.34 -5.35
N GLU A 490 16.69 -11.68 -4.90
CA GLU A 490 15.47 -11.57 -5.71
C GLU A 490 15.18 -10.12 -6.15
N VAL A 491 15.42 -9.12 -5.30
CA VAL A 491 15.30 -7.68 -5.65
C VAL A 491 16.29 -7.29 -6.75
N VAL A 492 17.51 -7.84 -6.75
CA VAL A 492 18.50 -7.57 -7.81
C VAL A 492 18.07 -8.23 -9.13
N ILE A 493 17.69 -9.51 -9.09
CA ILE A 493 17.33 -10.28 -10.28
C ILE A 493 16.01 -9.80 -10.89
N CYS A 494 14.94 -9.64 -10.11
CA CYS A 494 13.59 -9.37 -10.62
C CYS A 494 13.10 -7.93 -10.42
N GLY A 495 13.84 -7.10 -9.68
CA GLY A 495 13.45 -5.74 -9.33
C GLY A 495 12.57 -5.66 -8.07
N PRO A 496 12.59 -4.52 -7.34
CA PRO A 496 11.91 -4.38 -6.05
C PRO A 496 10.39 -4.32 -6.14
N ASP A 497 9.83 -3.99 -7.30
CA ASP A 497 8.37 -3.90 -7.47
C ASP A 497 7.69 -5.27 -7.52
N LEU A 498 8.37 -6.31 -8.05
CA LEU A 498 7.92 -7.70 -7.95
C LEU A 498 8.34 -8.30 -6.60
N ALA A 499 9.65 -8.27 -6.30
CA ALA A 499 10.21 -9.04 -5.20
C ALA A 499 9.68 -8.63 -3.81
N LEU A 500 9.46 -7.32 -3.63
CA LEU A 500 8.93 -6.72 -2.39
C LEU A 500 7.44 -6.36 -2.55
N GLY A 501 6.68 -7.05 -3.42
CA GLY A 501 5.31 -6.68 -3.80
C GLY A 501 4.37 -6.39 -2.61
N MET A 502 4.51 -7.14 -1.52
CA MET A 502 3.68 -7.05 -0.30
C MET A 502 4.25 -6.12 0.79
N VAL A 503 5.50 -5.67 0.65
CA VAL A 503 6.21 -4.88 1.67
C VAL A 503 5.80 -3.41 1.57
N PRO A 504 5.47 -2.72 2.68
CA PRO A 504 5.37 -1.26 2.72
C PRO A 504 6.62 -0.59 2.14
N LYS A 505 6.44 0.23 1.10
CA LYS A 505 7.53 0.96 0.45
C LYS A 505 7.16 2.41 0.22
N ALA A 506 8.07 3.32 0.55
CA ALA A 506 7.94 4.72 0.20
C ALA A 506 8.76 5.00 -1.07
N LYS A 507 8.11 5.61 -2.07
CA LYS A 507 8.72 5.97 -3.35
C LYS A 507 8.56 7.46 -3.59
N TYR A 508 9.66 8.20 -3.53
CA TYR A 508 9.71 9.65 -3.76
C TYR A 508 10.48 9.88 -5.05
N GLY A 509 9.78 10.13 -6.16
CA GLY A 509 10.40 10.18 -7.49
C GLY A 509 11.13 8.87 -7.84
N ARG A 510 12.46 8.92 -7.93
CA ARG A 510 13.35 7.76 -8.12
C ARG A 510 13.94 7.18 -6.83
N LEU A 511 13.80 7.86 -5.69
CA LEU A 511 14.16 7.29 -4.40
C LEU A 511 13.12 6.22 -4.02
N LEU A 512 13.59 5.04 -3.64
CA LEU A 512 12.76 3.96 -3.10
C LEU A 512 13.40 3.45 -1.81
N THR A 513 12.62 3.32 -0.74
CA THR A 513 13.05 2.63 0.48
C THR A 513 11.93 1.77 1.06
N VAL A 514 12.34 0.67 1.69
CA VAL A 514 11.50 -0.21 2.53
C VAL A 514 11.99 -0.24 3.99
N ASP A 515 12.94 0.64 4.32
CA ASP A 515 13.46 0.75 5.68
C ASP A 515 12.50 1.60 6.51
N ARG A 516 11.89 0.99 7.53
CA ARG A 516 10.87 1.62 8.37
C ARG A 516 11.32 2.97 8.94
N GLU A 517 12.58 3.11 9.37
CA GLU A 517 13.07 4.37 9.92
C GLU A 517 13.21 5.47 8.85
N GLU A 518 13.66 5.11 7.64
CA GLU A 518 13.80 6.07 6.54
C GLU A 518 12.42 6.53 6.05
N ILE A 519 11.47 5.59 5.95
CA ILE A 519 10.06 5.86 5.66
C ILE A 519 9.50 6.87 6.68
N GLU A 520 9.61 6.59 7.98
CA GLU A 520 9.07 7.47 9.04
C GLU A 520 9.76 8.86 9.05
N ARG A 521 11.10 8.92 8.91
CA ARG A 521 11.84 10.19 8.92
C ARG A 521 11.54 11.07 7.70
N ILE A 522 11.44 10.49 6.50
CA ILE A 522 11.11 11.24 5.28
C ILE A 522 9.63 11.65 5.33
N GLY A 523 8.72 10.78 5.81
CA GLY A 523 7.31 11.10 6.03
C GLY A 523 7.09 12.27 6.98
N ALA A 524 7.81 12.31 8.10
CA ALA A 524 7.75 13.42 9.06
C ALA A 524 8.19 14.76 8.42
N VAL A 525 9.29 14.78 7.66
CA VAL A 525 9.75 16.00 6.97
C VAL A 525 8.82 16.39 5.81
N ARG A 526 8.24 15.43 5.09
CA ARG A 526 7.20 15.67 4.07
C ARG A 526 5.98 16.38 4.68
N ASN A 527 5.50 15.92 5.83
CA ASN A 527 4.38 16.55 6.54
C ASN A 527 4.72 17.98 6.98
N LEU A 528 5.90 18.21 7.59
CA LEU A 528 6.36 19.55 7.98
C LEU A 528 6.41 20.53 6.78
N ILE A 529 6.81 20.07 5.59
CA ILE A 529 6.83 20.89 4.37
C ILE A 529 5.40 21.23 3.92
N LEU A 530 4.47 20.26 3.94
CA LEU A 530 3.07 20.47 3.54
C LEU A 530 2.34 21.43 4.50
N GLU A 531 2.55 21.30 5.81
CA GLU A 531 2.01 22.19 6.83
C GLU A 531 2.57 23.61 6.70
N TYR A 532 3.89 23.73 6.50
CA TYR A 532 4.55 25.00 6.25
C TYR A 532 4.08 25.66 4.94
N GLN A 533 3.81 24.90 3.88
CA GLN A 533 3.20 25.43 2.66
C GLN A 533 1.80 26.00 2.94
N ALA A 534 0.96 25.26 3.65
CA ALA A 534 -0.44 25.61 3.92
C ALA A 534 -0.63 26.79 4.89
N SER A 535 0.24 26.97 5.89
CA SER A 535 0.13 28.07 6.86
C SER A 535 0.37 29.44 6.19
N ALA A 536 -0.61 30.34 6.21
CA ALA A 536 -0.42 31.72 5.72
C ALA A 536 0.42 32.61 6.66
N GLU A 537 0.57 32.19 7.92
CA GLU A 537 1.16 32.97 9.01
C GLU A 537 2.67 32.71 9.18
N ASP A 538 3.12 31.45 9.07
CA ASP A 538 4.54 31.13 9.25
C ASP A 538 5.36 31.53 8.02
N ARG A 539 6.10 32.63 8.17
CA ARG A 539 6.99 33.19 7.14
C ARG A 539 8.47 32.88 7.37
N ARG A 540 8.82 32.28 8.51
CA ARG A 540 10.21 31.94 8.86
C ARG A 540 10.69 30.77 8.01
N PRO A 541 11.98 30.70 7.60
CA PRO A 541 12.45 29.59 6.79
C PRO A 541 12.28 28.24 7.49
N LEU A 542 11.75 27.25 6.78
CA LEU A 542 11.68 25.88 7.30
C LEU A 542 13.07 25.28 7.25
N SER A 543 13.73 25.24 8.40
CA SER A 543 15.13 24.82 8.53
C SER A 543 15.21 23.35 8.91
N LEU A 544 15.84 22.55 8.04
CA LEU A 544 15.91 21.09 8.09
C LEU A 544 17.38 20.65 7.99
N ALA A 545 17.77 19.59 8.70
CA ALA A 545 19.11 19.02 8.60
C ALA A 545 19.10 17.60 8.01
N VAL A 546 20.16 17.22 7.31
CA VAL A 546 20.28 15.91 6.63
C VAL A 546 21.65 15.32 6.94
N PHE A 547 21.63 14.18 7.62
CA PHE A 547 22.78 13.44 8.09
C PHE A 547 22.85 12.06 7.45
N GLY A 548 24.03 11.45 7.51
CA GLY A 548 24.29 10.11 6.98
C GLY A 548 25.68 10.00 6.36
N PRO A 549 26.23 8.78 6.24
CA PRO A 549 27.60 8.57 5.79
C PRO A 549 27.89 9.15 4.39
N PRO A 550 29.16 9.48 4.08
CA PRO A 550 29.58 9.78 2.72
C PRO A 550 29.10 8.71 1.73
N GLY A 551 28.36 9.12 0.70
CA GLY A 551 27.77 8.19 -0.27
C GLY A 551 26.41 7.57 0.12
N SER A 552 25.76 7.99 1.20
CA SER A 552 24.37 7.58 1.54
C SER A 552 23.28 8.18 0.62
N GLY A 553 23.62 9.14 -0.23
CA GLY A 553 22.68 9.74 -1.19
C GLY A 553 21.92 10.98 -0.70
N LYS A 554 22.36 11.64 0.39
CA LYS A 554 21.77 12.89 0.96
C LYS A 554 21.16 13.85 -0.09
N SER A 555 21.99 14.35 -1.01
CA SER A 555 21.57 15.33 -2.02
C SER A 555 20.66 14.74 -3.10
N PHE A 556 20.70 13.42 -3.35
CA PHE A 556 19.75 12.73 -4.24
C PHE A 556 18.37 12.61 -3.58
N ALA A 557 18.32 12.09 -2.34
CA ALA A 557 17.06 11.89 -1.62
C ALA A 557 16.25 13.19 -1.50
N ILE A 558 16.90 14.30 -1.12
CA ILE A 558 16.26 15.61 -1.02
C ILE A 558 15.78 16.12 -2.38
N LYS A 559 16.56 15.96 -3.47
CA LYS A 559 16.17 16.44 -4.80
C LYS A 559 14.99 15.68 -5.38
N GLU A 560 14.87 14.38 -5.07
CA GLU A 560 13.73 13.54 -5.48
C GLU A 560 12.46 13.86 -4.66
N VAL A 561 12.53 13.93 -3.32
CA VAL A 561 11.42 14.37 -2.45
C VAL A 561 10.92 15.76 -2.82
N ALA A 562 11.84 16.68 -3.14
CA ALA A 562 11.50 18.01 -3.65
C ALA A 562 10.91 18.01 -5.08
N SER A 563 11.12 16.96 -5.86
CA SER A 563 10.50 16.81 -7.18
C SER A 563 9.03 16.42 -7.07
N GLU A 564 8.67 15.59 -6.09
CA GLU A 564 7.28 15.30 -5.75
C GLU A 564 6.56 16.55 -5.20
N LEU A 565 7.11 17.18 -4.15
CA LEU A 565 6.40 18.22 -3.38
C LEU A 565 6.25 19.58 -4.09
N PHE A 566 7.18 19.96 -4.97
CA PHE A 566 7.15 21.27 -5.66
C PHE A 566 6.95 21.15 -7.18
N GLY A 567 7.00 19.94 -7.74
CA GLY A 567 6.83 19.67 -9.16
C GLY A 567 7.76 20.52 -10.05
N ALA A 568 7.19 21.14 -11.08
CA ALA A 568 7.92 21.95 -12.05
C ALA A 568 8.09 23.44 -11.67
N ARG A 569 7.48 23.92 -10.57
CA ARG A 569 7.51 25.33 -10.16
C ARG A 569 8.45 25.54 -8.96
N LYS A 570 9.73 25.19 -9.13
CA LYS A 570 10.72 25.22 -8.05
C LYS A 570 12.01 25.94 -8.45
N ALA A 571 12.39 26.96 -7.67
CA ALA A 571 13.77 27.36 -7.53
C ALA A 571 14.45 26.41 -6.52
N ILE A 572 15.13 25.38 -7.03
CA ILE A 572 16.15 24.69 -6.24
C ILE A 572 17.43 25.52 -6.35
N LEU A 573 17.95 25.97 -5.21
CA LEU A 573 19.23 26.65 -5.08
C LEU A 573 20.16 25.73 -4.31
N GLU A 574 21.40 25.59 -4.78
CA GLU A 574 22.39 24.67 -4.21
C GLU A 574 23.71 25.41 -4.04
N PHE A 575 24.24 25.38 -2.82
CA PHE A 575 25.42 26.12 -2.38
C PHE A 575 26.28 25.18 -1.53
N ASN A 576 27.51 24.90 -1.94
CA ASN A 576 28.46 24.13 -1.13
C ASN A 576 29.32 25.09 -0.29
N LEU A 577 29.28 24.92 1.03
CA LEU A 577 29.87 25.85 1.99
C LEU A 577 31.38 25.67 2.15
N SER A 578 31.98 24.55 1.71
CA SER A 578 33.43 24.39 1.65
C SER A 578 34.08 25.08 0.45
N GLN A 579 33.27 25.63 -0.47
CA GLN A 579 33.73 26.40 -1.65
C GLN A 579 33.59 27.92 -1.47
N MET A 580 33.12 28.40 -0.32
CA MET A 580 32.96 29.82 -0.02
C MET A 580 34.20 30.41 0.68
N ASN A 581 34.69 31.53 0.15
CA ASN A 581 35.91 32.21 0.61
C ASN A 581 35.65 33.12 1.82
N GLY A 582 34.41 33.59 1.97
CA GLY A 582 34.02 34.49 3.06
C GLY A 582 32.52 34.73 3.14
N VAL A 583 32.12 35.61 4.06
CA VAL A 583 30.70 35.88 4.37
C VAL A 583 29.98 36.57 3.20
N GLU A 584 30.69 37.30 2.33
CA GLU A 584 30.09 37.94 1.15
C GLU A 584 29.58 36.93 0.09
N ASP A 585 30.23 35.77 -0.05
CA ASP A 585 29.72 34.67 -0.90
C ASP A 585 28.37 34.15 -0.37
N LEU A 586 28.23 34.11 0.97
CA LEU A 586 27.00 33.72 1.65
C LEU A 586 25.92 34.84 1.57
N HIS A 587 26.30 36.12 1.64
CA HIS A 587 25.39 37.23 1.36
C HIS A 587 24.85 37.19 -0.08
N ALA A 588 25.71 36.91 -1.07
CA ALA A 588 25.30 36.74 -2.47
C ALA A 588 24.38 35.53 -2.65
N ALA A 589 24.60 34.43 -1.91
CA ALA A 589 23.69 33.30 -1.85
C ALA A 589 22.31 33.70 -1.28
N PHE A 590 22.27 34.45 -0.16
CA PHE A 590 21.02 34.92 0.43
C PHE A 590 20.25 35.92 -0.46
N GLN A 591 20.90 36.79 -1.23
CA GLN A 591 20.19 37.62 -2.23
C GLN A 591 19.48 36.76 -3.28
N ARG A 592 20.12 35.68 -3.78
CA ARG A 592 19.48 34.76 -4.74
C ARG A 592 18.28 34.01 -4.16
N VAL A 593 18.33 33.65 -2.87
CA VAL A 593 17.18 33.10 -2.13
C VAL A 593 16.05 34.14 -2.05
N ARG A 594 16.41 35.38 -1.68
CA ARG A 594 15.51 36.51 -1.55
C ARG A 594 14.76 36.78 -2.85
N ASP A 595 15.46 36.91 -3.98
CA ASP A 595 14.86 37.13 -5.30
C ASP A 595 13.80 36.08 -5.62
N ALA A 596 14.13 34.78 -5.50
CA ALA A 596 13.19 33.70 -5.75
C ALA A 596 11.94 33.76 -4.85
N SER A 597 12.10 34.10 -3.57
CA SER A 597 10.99 34.25 -2.63
C SER A 597 10.11 35.48 -2.91
N VAL A 598 10.69 36.59 -3.39
CA VAL A 598 9.99 37.83 -3.74
C VAL A 598 9.12 37.63 -5.00
N TYR A 599 9.53 36.75 -5.92
CA TYR A 599 8.67 36.31 -7.04
C TYR A 599 7.55 35.33 -6.62
N GLY A 600 7.23 35.22 -5.32
CA GLY A 600 6.13 34.41 -4.79
C GLY A 600 6.38 32.90 -4.84
N GLN A 601 7.63 32.47 -5.02
CA GLN A 601 8.03 31.06 -4.93
C GLN A 601 8.40 30.71 -3.50
N VAL A 602 8.41 29.42 -3.17
CA VAL A 602 9.06 28.90 -1.97
C VAL A 602 10.35 28.21 -2.41
N PRO A 603 11.50 28.92 -2.47
CA PRO A 603 12.77 28.31 -2.85
C PRO A 603 13.19 27.23 -1.87
N LEU A 604 13.67 26.11 -2.41
CA LEU A 604 14.37 25.08 -1.65
C LEU A 604 15.87 25.33 -1.77
N VAL A 605 16.52 25.57 -0.64
CA VAL A 605 17.92 25.99 -0.57
C VAL A 605 18.73 24.90 0.11
N PHE A 606 19.63 24.28 -0.64
CA PHE A 606 20.48 23.20 -0.19
C PHE A 606 21.87 23.75 0.17
N TRP A 607 22.19 23.71 1.45
CA TRP A 607 23.47 24.12 2.04
C TRP A 607 24.31 22.87 2.28
N ASP A 608 25.17 22.55 1.32
CA ASP A 608 25.97 21.33 1.26
C ASP A 608 27.31 21.52 1.99
N GLU A 609 27.81 20.46 2.66
CA GLU A 609 29.01 20.49 3.52
C GLU A 609 28.94 21.57 4.62
N PHE A 610 27.76 21.78 5.21
CA PHE A 610 27.54 22.84 6.22
C PHE A 610 28.28 22.62 7.55
N ASP A 611 28.70 21.39 7.82
CA ASP A 611 29.46 20.98 9.00
C ASP A 611 30.98 20.87 8.74
N ALA A 612 31.45 21.34 7.59
CA ALA A 612 32.87 21.46 7.27
C ALA A 612 33.57 22.58 8.06
N GLU A 613 34.90 22.63 7.97
CA GLU A 613 35.77 23.70 8.48
C GLU A 613 35.47 24.12 9.94
N GLY A 614 35.45 23.13 10.85
CA GLY A 614 35.26 23.38 12.27
C GLY A 614 33.92 24.05 12.61
N LEU A 615 32.88 23.84 11.78
CA LEU A 615 31.53 24.40 11.94
C LEU A 615 31.44 25.93 11.81
N LYS A 616 32.45 26.60 11.21
CA LYS A 616 32.58 28.08 11.17
C LYS A 616 31.33 28.83 10.66
N TRP A 617 30.50 28.17 9.87
CA TRP A 617 29.34 28.75 9.19
C TRP A 617 28.06 28.86 10.06
N LEU A 618 27.89 28.02 11.09
CA LEU A 618 26.59 27.85 11.78
C LEU A 618 26.02 29.17 12.33
N LYS A 619 26.88 29.98 12.95
CA LYS A 619 26.52 31.29 13.54
C LYS A 619 25.92 32.30 12.56
N TYR A 620 26.24 32.22 11.26
CA TYR A 620 25.72 33.16 10.25
C TYR A 620 24.29 32.82 9.81
N PHE A 621 23.84 31.58 10.00
CA PHE A 621 22.47 31.17 9.68
C PHE A 621 21.44 31.50 10.77
N LEU A 622 21.88 31.84 12.00
CA LEU A 622 20.98 31.98 13.16
C LEU A 622 19.88 33.03 13.00
N VAL A 623 20.19 34.18 12.38
CA VAL A 623 19.20 35.24 12.09
C VAL A 623 18.38 34.91 10.84
N PRO A 624 18.96 34.46 9.70
CA PRO A 624 18.21 33.94 8.56
C PRO A 624 17.16 32.87 8.93
N MET A 625 17.52 31.86 9.73
CA MET A 625 16.63 30.77 10.13
C MET A 625 15.48 31.24 11.03
N GLN A 626 15.75 32.18 11.95
CA GLN A 626 14.80 32.62 12.96
C GLN A 626 13.86 33.72 12.47
N ASP A 627 14.38 34.69 11.72
CA ASP A 627 13.70 35.96 11.44
C ASP A 627 13.42 36.22 9.94
N ALA A 628 13.78 35.29 9.04
CA ALA A 628 13.67 35.47 7.58
C ALA A 628 14.43 36.68 7.01
N ARG A 629 15.55 37.07 7.64
CA ARG A 629 16.34 38.25 7.24
C ARG A 629 17.85 38.03 7.41
N PHE A 630 18.64 38.78 6.65
CA PHE A 630 20.09 38.85 6.79
C PHE A 630 20.56 40.30 6.70
N HIS A 631 21.78 40.57 7.17
CA HIS A 631 22.42 41.88 7.06
C HIS A 631 23.52 41.80 6.01
N ALA A 632 23.64 42.79 5.14
CA ALA A 632 24.74 42.90 4.18
C ALA A 632 25.10 44.38 3.96
N GLY A 633 26.40 44.70 4.01
CA GLY A 633 26.85 46.09 4.07
C GLY A 633 26.21 46.84 5.25
N THR A 634 25.49 47.92 4.95
CA THR A 634 24.75 48.74 5.93
C THR A 634 23.25 48.43 6.01
N GLY A 635 22.75 47.44 5.25
CA GLY A 635 21.31 47.17 5.10
C GLY A 635 20.85 45.84 5.72
N GLU A 636 19.62 45.84 6.23
CA GLU A 636 18.88 44.61 6.55
C GLU A 636 18.03 44.20 5.33
N HIS A 637 17.97 42.89 5.06
CA HIS A 637 17.36 42.31 3.87
C HIS A 637 16.42 41.15 4.26
N PRO A 638 15.09 41.39 4.27
CA PRO A 638 14.11 40.32 4.48
C PRO A 638 13.90 39.52 3.19
N PHE A 639 13.54 38.25 3.35
CA PHE A 639 13.08 37.36 2.29
C PHE A 639 11.75 36.68 2.68
N GLY A 640 11.03 36.16 1.69
CA GLY A 640 9.77 35.44 1.90
C GLY A 640 9.99 34.01 2.38
N LYS A 641 8.92 33.20 2.37
CA LYS A 641 8.99 31.77 2.70
C LYS A 641 10.10 31.08 1.91
N ALA A 642 11.09 30.53 2.61
CA ALA A 642 12.11 29.63 2.05
C ALA A 642 12.13 28.30 2.82
N ILE A 643 12.80 27.29 2.27
CA ILE A 643 13.10 26.03 2.96
C ILE A 643 14.61 25.85 2.91
N PHE A 644 15.26 25.74 4.06
CA PHE A 644 16.71 25.54 4.17
C PHE A 644 16.99 24.09 4.53
N VAL A 645 17.84 23.43 3.73
CA VAL A 645 18.26 22.04 3.96
C VAL A 645 19.77 22.01 4.13
N PHE A 646 20.21 21.73 5.34
CA PHE A 646 21.62 21.68 5.74
C PHE A 646 22.12 20.23 5.66
N ALA A 647 22.96 19.90 4.69
CA ALA A 647 23.43 18.53 4.44
C ALA A 647 24.88 18.35 4.91
N GLY A 648 25.07 17.56 5.97
CA GLY A 648 26.36 17.44 6.65
C GLY A 648 27.19 16.27 6.14
N GLY A 649 28.48 16.47 5.90
CA GLY A 649 29.45 15.44 5.49
C GLY A 649 30.05 14.65 6.65
N THR A 650 30.19 15.28 7.83
CA THR A 650 30.99 14.72 8.95
C THR A 650 30.17 13.93 9.97
N ALA A 651 28.92 14.35 10.24
CA ALA A 651 28.05 13.70 11.21
C ALA A 651 27.12 12.67 10.55
N TYR A 652 27.12 11.44 11.06
CA TYR A 652 26.32 10.33 10.52
C TYR A 652 24.84 10.42 10.95
N SER A 653 24.55 11.14 12.04
CA SER A 653 23.20 11.32 12.58
C SER A 653 23.07 12.63 13.37
N MET A 654 21.84 13.12 13.55
CA MET A 654 21.53 14.30 14.37
C MET A 654 21.91 14.14 15.85
N GLU A 655 21.87 12.91 16.34
CA GLU A 655 22.27 12.48 17.69
C GLU A 655 23.78 12.60 17.90
N CYS A 656 24.53 12.65 16.79
CA CYS A 656 25.98 12.75 16.70
C CYS A 656 26.50 14.09 16.16
N PHE A 657 25.61 14.93 15.61
CA PHE A 657 25.93 16.33 15.29
C PHE A 657 26.31 17.09 16.57
N GLY A 658 27.57 17.56 16.61
CA GLY A 658 28.21 18.19 17.77
C GLY A 658 29.12 17.27 18.61
N LYS A 659 29.29 15.99 18.22
CA LYS A 659 30.13 15.01 18.95
C LYS A 659 31.38 14.59 18.17
N THR A 660 32.43 14.17 18.89
CA THR A 660 33.58 13.43 18.36
C THR A 660 33.14 12.05 17.84
N PRO A 661 33.99 11.31 17.11
CA PRO A 661 33.73 9.92 16.74
C PRO A 661 33.32 9.05 17.95
N ASP A 662 34.01 9.21 19.08
CA ASP A 662 33.80 8.52 20.36
C ASP A 662 32.53 8.98 21.12
N GLY A 663 31.75 9.89 20.53
CA GLY A 663 30.50 10.41 21.11
C GLY A 663 30.65 11.53 22.15
N GLN A 664 31.87 12.03 22.40
CA GLN A 664 32.11 13.13 23.36
C GLN A 664 31.75 14.50 22.76
N PRO A 665 31.32 15.51 23.54
CA PRO A 665 31.02 16.85 22.99
C PRO A 665 32.25 17.53 22.35
N ARG A 666 32.10 18.13 21.15
CA ARG A 666 33.16 18.97 20.54
C ARG A 666 33.08 20.39 21.10
N LYS A 667 34.19 20.90 21.65
CA LYS A 667 34.33 22.30 22.08
C LYS A 667 34.01 23.32 20.96
N GLU A 668 34.41 23.00 19.73
CA GLU A 668 34.11 23.77 18.51
C GLU A 668 32.59 23.98 18.28
N PHE A 669 31.76 23.01 18.70
CA PHE A 669 30.31 23.09 18.53
C PHE A 669 29.72 24.23 19.33
N ASP A 670 30.12 24.41 20.58
CA ASP A 670 29.64 25.51 21.41
C ASP A 670 30.23 26.86 20.94
N GLU A 671 31.51 26.87 20.57
CA GLU A 671 32.22 28.06 20.08
C GLU A 671 31.63 28.63 18.78
N GLN A 672 31.19 27.78 17.85
CA GLN A 672 30.54 28.21 16.60
C GLN A 672 29.00 28.30 16.68
N LYS A 673 28.43 28.28 17.89
CA LYS A 673 26.97 28.40 18.12
C LYS A 673 26.15 27.22 17.55
N GLY A 674 26.69 26.02 17.65
CA GLY A 674 26.03 24.75 17.36
C GLY A 674 24.75 24.47 18.15
N PRO A 675 24.68 24.68 19.49
CA PRO A 675 23.43 24.50 20.24
C PRO A 675 22.34 25.50 19.80
N ASP A 676 22.76 26.76 19.61
CA ASP A 676 21.97 27.85 19.04
C ASP A 676 21.39 27.45 17.66
N PHE A 677 22.21 26.92 16.76
CA PHE A 677 21.80 26.44 15.43
C PHE A 677 20.85 25.24 15.53
N LYS A 678 21.19 24.24 16.37
CA LYS A 678 20.41 23.02 16.58
C LYS A 678 19.00 23.32 17.12
N SER A 679 18.86 24.35 17.96
CA SER A 679 17.55 24.82 18.46
C SER A 679 16.66 25.49 17.41
N ARG A 680 17.23 25.93 16.27
CA ARG A 680 16.51 26.58 15.16
C ARG A 680 16.14 25.62 14.03
N LEU A 681 16.60 24.36 14.09
CA LEU A 681 16.16 23.29 13.20
C LEU A 681 14.76 22.83 13.61
N ARG A 682 13.87 22.64 12.62
CA ARG A 682 12.48 22.20 12.81
C ARG A 682 12.24 20.74 12.42
N GLY A 683 13.23 20.07 11.84
CA GLY A 683 13.18 18.66 11.49
C GLY A 683 14.54 18.18 10.98
N TYR A 684 14.72 16.86 10.89
CA TYR A 684 15.94 16.26 10.34
C TYR A 684 15.68 14.90 9.68
N ILE A 685 16.61 14.48 8.82
CA ILE A 685 16.62 13.14 8.23
C ILE A 685 18.00 12.51 8.47
N ASN A 686 18.02 11.37 9.16
CA ASN A 686 19.17 10.46 9.21
C ASN A 686 18.98 9.41 8.10
N LEU A 687 19.77 9.48 7.02
CA LEU A 687 19.76 8.51 5.92
C LEU A 687 20.80 7.42 6.16
N LYS A 688 20.42 6.15 6.00
CA LYS A 688 21.30 5.02 6.32
C LYS A 688 22.33 4.76 5.22
N GLY A 689 23.37 4.02 5.57
CA GLY A 689 24.40 3.57 4.63
C GLY A 689 24.04 2.28 3.90
N LEU A 690 24.94 1.87 3.00
CA LEU A 690 25.01 0.48 2.51
C LEU A 690 25.63 -0.47 3.54
N GLU A 691 26.34 0.06 4.53
CA GLU A 691 26.81 -0.70 5.69
C GLU A 691 25.73 -0.67 6.79
N PRO A 692 25.52 -1.78 7.53
CA PRO A 692 24.60 -1.79 8.65
C PRO A 692 25.12 -0.89 9.77
N LEU A 693 24.23 -0.08 10.35
CA LEU A 693 24.60 0.83 11.42
C LEU A 693 24.64 0.09 12.77
N LEU A 694 25.70 0.33 13.55
CA LEU A 694 25.71 0.01 14.98
C LEU A 694 25.07 1.19 15.74
N GLU A 695 24.10 0.91 16.62
CA GLU A 695 23.44 1.96 17.39
C GLU A 695 24.45 2.78 18.22
N GLY A 696 24.25 4.10 18.27
CA GLY A 696 25.09 5.03 19.05
C GLY A 696 26.44 5.45 18.45
N LYS A 697 26.96 4.80 17.39
CA LYS A 697 28.24 5.22 16.75
C LYS A 697 28.10 6.54 15.97
N CYS A 698 29.06 7.45 16.13
CA CYS A 698 28.95 8.82 15.63
C CYS A 698 29.75 9.18 14.38
N ALA A 699 30.77 8.40 14.01
CA ALA A 699 31.53 8.57 12.77
C ALA A 699 32.20 7.26 12.32
N ALA A 700 32.95 7.31 11.20
CA ALA A 700 33.73 6.17 10.67
C ALA A 700 34.99 5.86 11.48
N GLU A 701 34.84 5.22 12.63
CA GLU A 701 35.95 4.60 13.36
C GLU A 701 36.28 3.22 12.81
N GLY A 702 37.21 3.16 11.86
CA GLY A 702 37.85 1.92 11.41
C GLY A 702 36.88 0.86 10.83
N PRO A 703 37.31 -0.41 10.77
CA PRO A 703 36.43 -1.56 10.61
C PRO A 703 35.79 -1.94 11.96
N LEU A 704 34.51 -2.30 11.96
CA LEU A 704 33.84 -2.90 13.12
C LEU A 704 34.52 -4.23 13.51
N SER A 705 34.53 -4.57 14.81
CA SER A 705 34.93 -5.91 15.27
C SER A 705 33.95 -6.98 14.77
N ALA A 706 34.34 -8.27 14.80
CA ALA A 706 33.44 -9.36 14.40
C ALA A 706 32.13 -9.40 15.21
N GLU A 707 32.20 -9.05 16.50
CA GLU A 707 31.04 -8.98 17.40
C GLU A 707 30.15 -7.77 17.08
N GLN A 708 30.75 -6.59 16.84
CA GLN A 708 30.04 -5.39 16.39
C GLN A 708 29.38 -5.59 15.02
N TRP A 709 30.04 -6.30 14.10
CA TRP A 709 29.45 -6.75 12.83
C TRP A 709 28.23 -7.64 13.05
N GLY A 710 28.36 -8.65 13.92
CA GLY A 710 27.25 -9.54 14.27
C GLY A 710 26.07 -8.80 14.91
N GLN A 711 26.33 -7.75 15.69
CA GLN A 711 25.31 -6.91 16.31
C GLN A 711 24.62 -5.99 15.30
N ALA A 712 25.37 -5.18 14.54
CA ALA A 712 24.81 -4.26 13.55
C ALA A 712 23.93 -4.96 12.50
N ARG A 713 24.27 -6.20 12.09
CA ARG A 713 23.44 -7.00 11.17
C ARG A 713 22.11 -7.51 11.77
N ARG A 714 22.01 -7.63 13.11
CA ARG A 714 20.75 -7.96 13.79
C ARG A 714 19.84 -6.74 13.92
N ASP A 715 20.45 -5.59 14.20
CA ASP A 715 19.75 -4.33 14.50
C ASP A 715 19.26 -3.63 13.23
N ASP A 716 20.06 -3.66 12.16
CA ASP A 716 19.75 -3.02 10.87
C ASP A 716 19.59 -4.05 9.72
N PRO A 717 18.66 -5.02 9.81
CA PRO A 717 18.53 -6.13 8.84
C PRO A 717 18.23 -5.64 7.42
N ALA A 718 17.61 -4.47 7.27
CA ALA A 718 17.23 -3.88 6.00
C ALA A 718 18.44 -3.50 5.11
N TYR A 719 19.67 -3.48 5.65
CA TYR A 719 20.88 -3.09 4.89
C TYR A 719 21.08 -3.94 3.62
N LEU A 720 20.75 -5.23 3.65
CA LEU A 720 20.82 -6.11 2.48
C LEU A 720 19.81 -5.71 1.40
N ILE A 721 18.60 -5.30 1.78
CA ILE A 721 17.59 -4.81 0.85
C ILE A 721 17.97 -3.43 0.29
N ARG A 722 18.55 -2.54 1.13
CA ARG A 722 19.10 -1.25 0.66
C ARG A 722 20.24 -1.45 -0.35
N ARG A 723 21.16 -2.40 -0.10
CA ARG A 723 22.19 -2.84 -1.07
C ARG A 723 21.58 -3.35 -2.37
N ALA A 724 20.55 -4.21 -2.28
CA ALA A 724 19.87 -4.76 -3.44
C ALA A 724 19.20 -3.68 -4.31
N ILE A 725 18.50 -2.73 -3.70
CA ILE A 725 17.86 -1.61 -4.42
C ILE A 725 18.91 -0.75 -5.13
N VAL A 726 20.03 -0.43 -4.48
CA VAL A 726 21.10 0.39 -5.08
C VAL A 726 21.86 -0.36 -6.18
N LEU A 727 22.11 -1.66 -6.03
CA LEU A 727 22.69 -2.48 -7.09
C LEU A 727 21.74 -2.60 -8.29
N ARG A 728 20.45 -2.90 -8.05
CA ARG A 728 19.43 -2.96 -9.09
C ARG A 728 19.36 -1.66 -9.89
N ALA A 729 19.34 -0.51 -9.20
CA ALA A 729 19.32 0.81 -9.83
C ALA A 729 20.58 1.13 -10.65
N ALA A 730 21.71 0.47 -10.41
CA ALA A 730 22.93 0.56 -11.23
C ALA A 730 22.91 -0.39 -12.44
N LEU A 731 22.30 -1.57 -12.31
CA LEU A 731 22.08 -2.51 -13.42
C LEU A 731 21.03 -2.00 -14.43
N GLU A 732 20.05 -1.22 -13.95
CA GLU A 732 19.00 -0.57 -14.75
C GLU A 732 19.48 0.65 -15.58
N TRP A 733 20.78 0.97 -15.58
CA TRP A 733 21.32 2.07 -16.38
C TRP A 733 21.22 1.78 -17.90
N PRO A 734 20.62 2.69 -18.72
CA PRO A 734 20.29 2.38 -20.12
C PRO A 734 21.48 2.04 -21.04
N ASP A 735 22.70 2.48 -20.71
CA ASP A 735 23.92 2.16 -21.45
C ASP A 735 24.39 0.71 -21.23
N ARG A 736 23.98 0.06 -20.13
CA ARG A 736 24.46 -1.27 -19.72
C ARG A 736 23.77 -2.43 -20.44
N GLN A 737 22.49 -2.28 -20.78
CA GLN A 737 21.64 -3.34 -21.36
C GLN A 737 21.62 -4.65 -20.54
N LEU A 738 21.87 -4.57 -19.22
CA LEU A 738 21.91 -5.71 -18.29
C LEU A 738 20.52 -6.19 -17.84
N ILE A 739 19.43 -5.54 -18.27
CA ILE A 739 18.06 -5.95 -17.97
C ILE A 739 17.43 -6.48 -19.26
N ASP A 740 16.92 -7.72 -19.23
CA ASP A 740 16.16 -8.27 -20.34
C ASP A 740 14.82 -7.53 -20.49
N SER A 741 14.57 -6.97 -21.68
CA SER A 741 13.44 -6.08 -21.94
C SER A 741 12.08 -6.79 -22.11
N LYS A 742 12.03 -8.13 -22.00
CA LYS A 742 10.78 -8.91 -22.05
C LYS A 742 10.37 -9.42 -20.68
N THR A 743 11.34 -9.80 -19.86
CA THR A 743 11.15 -10.44 -18.54
C THR A 743 11.41 -9.49 -17.36
N GLY A 744 12.11 -8.38 -17.59
CA GLY A 744 12.58 -7.47 -16.54
C GLY A 744 13.73 -8.04 -15.67
N MET A 745 14.23 -9.23 -16.01
CA MET A 745 15.27 -9.91 -15.23
C MET A 745 16.65 -9.31 -15.50
N ALA A 746 17.47 -9.18 -14.45
CA ALA A 746 18.86 -8.75 -14.56
C ALA A 746 19.78 -9.92 -14.95
N ALA A 747 20.59 -9.72 -15.98
CA ALA A 747 21.65 -10.62 -16.40
C ALA A 747 22.90 -10.41 -15.53
N VAL A 748 22.88 -10.99 -14.33
CA VAL A 748 23.99 -10.96 -13.36
C VAL A 748 24.10 -12.32 -12.68
N SER A 749 25.32 -12.84 -12.53
CA SER A 749 25.56 -14.15 -11.90
C SER A 749 25.25 -14.12 -10.41
N ALA A 750 24.76 -15.24 -9.84
CA ALA A 750 24.38 -15.29 -8.43
C ALA A 750 25.59 -15.06 -7.49
N GLY A 751 26.81 -15.45 -7.91
CA GLY A 751 28.06 -15.09 -7.23
C GLY A 751 28.29 -13.57 -7.16
N VAL A 752 28.15 -12.83 -8.27
CA VAL A 752 28.30 -11.36 -8.25
C VAL A 752 27.23 -10.70 -7.38
N VAL A 753 25.97 -11.15 -7.47
CA VAL A 753 24.89 -10.67 -6.59
C VAL A 753 25.27 -10.86 -5.11
N ARG A 754 25.72 -12.06 -4.72
CA ARG A 754 26.17 -12.34 -3.36
C ARG A 754 27.33 -11.44 -2.93
N GLY A 755 28.34 -11.28 -3.79
CA GLY A 755 29.50 -10.42 -3.52
C GLY A 755 29.09 -9.02 -3.10
N PHE A 756 28.29 -8.33 -3.93
CA PHE A 756 27.81 -6.98 -3.63
C PHE A 756 26.86 -6.93 -2.41
N LEU A 757 26.08 -7.98 -2.16
CA LEU A 757 25.21 -8.04 -0.99
C LEU A 757 25.99 -8.26 0.32
N ARG A 758 27.07 -9.05 0.33
CA ARG A 758 27.74 -9.50 1.58
C ARG A 758 29.09 -8.87 1.89
N VAL A 759 29.80 -8.30 0.90
CA VAL A 759 31.12 -7.63 1.10
C VAL A 759 31.11 -6.69 2.30
N LYS A 760 32.12 -6.75 3.17
CA LYS A 760 32.13 -5.96 4.42
C LYS A 760 31.95 -4.47 4.16
N ARG A 761 32.70 -3.86 3.24
CA ARG A 761 32.74 -2.40 3.10
C ARG A 761 32.55 -1.91 1.66
N PHE A 762 31.82 -0.80 1.51
CA PHE A 762 31.77 0.02 0.30
C PHE A 762 32.39 1.39 0.60
N LEU A 763 33.66 1.57 0.22
CA LEU A 763 34.50 2.70 0.64
C LEU A 763 33.88 4.08 0.36
N HIS A 764 33.02 4.19 -0.66
CA HIS A 764 32.33 5.43 -1.05
C HIS A 764 30.79 5.25 -1.15
N GLY A 765 30.23 4.27 -0.42
CA GLY A 765 28.79 4.01 -0.37
C GLY A 765 28.20 3.70 -1.75
N ALA A 766 27.06 4.32 -2.10
CA ALA A 766 26.41 4.12 -3.40
C ALA A 766 27.31 4.50 -4.60
N ARG A 767 28.31 5.38 -4.41
CA ARG A 767 29.28 5.73 -5.46
C ARG A 767 30.19 4.55 -5.80
N SER A 768 30.52 3.68 -4.83
CA SER A 768 31.29 2.45 -5.08
C SER A 768 30.51 1.48 -5.96
N VAL A 769 29.23 1.23 -5.66
CA VAL A 769 28.38 0.32 -6.45
C VAL A 769 28.24 0.82 -7.89
N ALA A 770 27.95 2.12 -8.04
CA ALA A 770 27.86 2.81 -9.32
C ALA A 770 29.17 2.70 -10.13
N ALA A 771 30.32 2.99 -9.51
CA ALA A 771 31.62 2.92 -10.18
C ALA A 771 32.00 1.49 -10.60
N LEU A 772 31.77 0.50 -9.74
CA LEU A 772 32.07 -0.91 -10.05
C LEU A 772 31.24 -1.42 -11.24
N VAL A 773 29.92 -1.18 -11.26
CA VAL A 773 29.07 -1.55 -12.40
C VAL A 773 29.42 -0.75 -13.66
N SER A 774 29.83 0.52 -13.52
CA SER A 774 30.28 1.36 -14.63
C SER A 774 31.61 0.93 -15.25
N MET A 775 32.55 0.44 -14.43
CA MET A 775 33.88 -0.04 -14.88
C MET A 775 33.87 -1.51 -15.30
N SER A 776 32.83 -2.27 -14.95
CA SER A 776 32.69 -3.67 -15.35
C SER A 776 32.66 -3.80 -16.88
N ALA A 777 33.47 -4.70 -17.42
CA ALA A 777 33.69 -4.92 -18.84
C ALA A 777 32.57 -5.78 -19.46
N VAL A 778 31.32 -5.32 -19.35
CA VAL A 778 30.13 -5.98 -19.91
C VAL A 778 30.21 -5.96 -21.44
N GLY A 779 30.80 -7.02 -22.00
CA GLY A 779 30.97 -7.20 -23.43
C GLY A 779 29.67 -7.62 -24.15
N SER A 780 29.83 -8.15 -25.36
CA SER A 780 28.72 -8.64 -26.20
C SER A 780 27.83 -9.71 -25.54
N GLY A 781 28.31 -10.38 -24.48
CA GLY A 781 27.54 -11.34 -23.68
C GLY A 781 26.42 -10.74 -22.82
N ARG A 782 26.38 -9.40 -22.62
CA ARG A 782 25.33 -8.68 -21.86
C ARG A 782 25.02 -9.27 -20.46
N CYS A 783 26.02 -9.83 -19.79
CA CYS A 783 25.88 -10.40 -18.46
C CYS A 783 27.01 -9.87 -17.56
N LEU A 784 26.72 -9.71 -16.26
CA LEU A 784 27.70 -9.36 -15.25
C LEU A 784 28.10 -10.63 -14.45
N GLY A 785 29.12 -11.32 -14.94
CA GLY A 785 29.78 -12.43 -14.26
C GLY A 785 31.03 -11.99 -13.49
N PRO A 786 31.74 -12.93 -12.83
CA PRO A 786 32.99 -12.64 -12.13
C PRO A 786 34.12 -12.19 -13.06
N SER A 787 34.08 -12.58 -14.33
CA SER A 787 35.07 -12.25 -15.37
C SER A 787 34.94 -10.82 -15.89
N GLU A 788 33.74 -10.25 -15.81
CA GLU A 788 33.43 -8.89 -16.26
C GLU A 788 33.67 -7.84 -15.16
N LEU A 789 33.99 -8.24 -13.93
CA LEU A 789 34.36 -7.31 -12.86
C LEU A 789 35.70 -6.60 -13.16
N PRO A 790 35.92 -5.38 -12.61
CA PRO A 790 37.21 -4.70 -12.69
C PRO A 790 38.36 -5.53 -12.07
N SER A 791 39.61 -5.21 -12.46
CA SER A 791 40.81 -5.81 -11.86
C SER A 791 40.89 -5.53 -10.35
N GLU A 792 41.59 -6.39 -9.60
CA GLU A 792 41.64 -6.34 -8.14
C GLU A 792 42.05 -4.97 -7.57
N ASP A 793 43.00 -4.28 -8.22
CA ASP A 793 43.42 -2.93 -7.81
C ASP A 793 42.33 -1.86 -8.06
N LEU A 794 41.45 -2.05 -9.06
CA LEU A 794 40.27 -1.20 -9.26
C LEU A 794 39.12 -1.56 -8.30
N LEU A 795 39.01 -2.83 -7.88
CA LEU A 795 38.07 -3.23 -6.83
C LEU A 795 38.44 -2.57 -5.49
N ARG A 796 39.73 -2.56 -5.13
CA ARG A 796 40.28 -1.93 -3.92
C ARG A 796 40.02 -0.43 -3.79
N LEU A 797 39.73 0.28 -4.89
CA LEU A 797 39.30 1.69 -4.85
C LEU A 797 37.87 1.87 -4.30
N HIS A 798 37.08 0.80 -4.22
CA HIS A 798 35.64 0.87 -3.99
C HIS A 798 35.10 -0.08 -2.93
N VAL A 799 35.76 -1.21 -2.68
CA VAL A 799 35.34 -2.25 -1.71
C VAL A 799 36.53 -2.77 -0.90
N SER A 800 36.24 -3.48 0.19
CA SER A 800 37.22 -4.32 0.90
C SER A 800 37.55 -5.63 0.12
N ASP A 801 38.74 -6.18 0.36
CA ASP A 801 39.30 -7.33 -0.39
C ASP A 801 38.47 -8.63 -0.31
N ASP A 802 37.48 -8.71 0.58
CA ASP A 802 36.60 -9.88 0.73
C ASP A 802 35.54 -10.03 -0.38
N LEU A 803 35.38 -9.05 -1.28
CA LEU A 803 34.42 -9.14 -2.39
C LEU A 803 34.60 -10.43 -3.21
N MET A 804 35.82 -10.73 -3.67
CA MET A 804 36.07 -11.88 -4.54
C MET A 804 35.96 -13.23 -3.84
N GLU A 805 35.99 -13.26 -2.50
CA GLU A 805 35.69 -14.45 -1.71
C GLU A 805 34.17 -14.68 -1.59
N GLU A 806 33.38 -13.64 -1.30
CA GLU A 806 31.91 -13.75 -1.32
C GLU A 806 31.36 -14.08 -2.73
N VAL A 807 32.01 -13.59 -3.80
CA VAL A 807 31.71 -13.98 -5.18
C VAL A 807 32.03 -15.47 -5.43
N ARG A 808 33.18 -15.95 -4.96
CA ARG A 808 33.60 -17.36 -5.10
C ARG A 808 32.66 -18.32 -4.38
N GLN A 809 32.31 -18.02 -3.13
CA GLN A 809 31.43 -18.88 -2.33
C GLN A 809 30.00 -18.99 -2.91
N GLY A 810 29.60 -18.07 -3.79
CA GLY A 810 28.43 -18.20 -4.65
C GLY A 810 27.08 -18.20 -3.94
N GLU A 811 26.02 -18.19 -4.75
CA GLU A 811 24.63 -18.35 -4.29
C GLU A 811 23.91 -19.27 -5.30
N LEU A 812 22.69 -19.73 -4.97
CA LEU A 812 21.93 -20.58 -5.90
C LEU A 812 21.66 -19.85 -7.22
N GLU A 813 22.23 -20.35 -8.32
CA GLU A 813 22.00 -19.82 -9.67
C GLU A 813 20.54 -20.00 -10.10
N VAL A 814 20.03 -19.08 -10.93
CA VAL A 814 18.62 -19.04 -11.36
C VAL A 814 18.14 -20.38 -11.93
N GLY A 815 18.96 -21.06 -12.73
CA GLY A 815 18.61 -22.39 -13.28
C GLY A 815 18.50 -23.51 -12.24
N VAL A 816 19.14 -23.37 -11.07
CA VAL A 816 19.00 -24.32 -9.95
C VAL A 816 17.72 -23.99 -9.16
N ILE A 817 17.41 -22.71 -9.00
CA ILE A 817 16.16 -22.24 -8.38
C ILE A 817 14.95 -22.71 -9.21
N GLU A 818 15.00 -22.65 -10.54
CA GLU A 818 13.94 -23.18 -11.42
C GLU A 818 13.78 -24.70 -11.28
N LYS A 819 14.87 -25.49 -11.28
CA LYS A 819 14.80 -26.94 -11.02
C LYS A 819 14.19 -27.27 -9.65
N LEU A 820 14.54 -26.50 -8.62
CA LEU A 820 13.99 -26.66 -7.27
C LEU A 820 12.49 -26.30 -7.24
N ALA A 821 12.08 -25.23 -7.92
CA ALA A 821 10.69 -24.83 -8.05
C ALA A 821 9.85 -25.86 -8.83
N GLU A 822 10.38 -26.40 -9.93
CA GLU A 822 9.78 -27.50 -10.68
C GLU A 822 9.61 -28.75 -9.81
N ALA A 823 10.62 -29.12 -9.02
CA ALA A 823 10.53 -30.26 -8.10
C ALA A 823 9.52 -30.03 -6.96
N CYS A 824 9.39 -28.81 -6.44
CA CYS A 824 8.37 -28.44 -5.45
C CYS A 824 6.97 -28.61 -6.04
N HIS A 825 6.73 -28.07 -7.24
CA HIS A 825 5.46 -28.22 -7.95
C HIS A 825 5.15 -29.68 -8.26
N GLN A 826 6.14 -30.44 -8.72
CA GLN A 826 5.99 -31.85 -9.06
C GLN A 826 5.71 -32.73 -7.83
N ALA A 827 6.29 -32.41 -6.65
CA ALA A 827 5.93 -33.05 -5.38
C ALA A 827 4.47 -32.74 -4.97
N TRP A 828 4.05 -31.48 -5.06
CA TRP A 828 2.66 -31.07 -4.80
C TRP A 828 1.69 -31.75 -5.77
N TYR A 829 2.04 -31.82 -7.05
CA TYR A 829 1.24 -32.42 -8.13
C TYR A 829 1.01 -33.91 -7.88
N GLU A 830 2.05 -34.67 -7.53
CA GLU A 830 1.95 -36.10 -7.23
C GLU A 830 0.99 -36.38 -6.06
N VAL A 831 1.15 -35.66 -4.94
CA VAL A 831 0.28 -35.82 -3.76
C VAL A 831 -1.18 -35.46 -4.08
N ARG A 832 -1.42 -34.34 -4.78
CA ARG A 832 -2.80 -33.97 -5.17
C ARG A 832 -3.36 -34.90 -6.27
N TRP A 833 -2.53 -35.49 -7.13
CA TRP A 833 -2.96 -36.50 -8.11
C TRP A 833 -3.42 -37.80 -7.44
N GLU A 834 -2.71 -38.28 -6.42
CA GLU A 834 -3.13 -39.43 -5.58
C GLU A 834 -4.45 -39.15 -4.84
N GLU A 835 -4.64 -37.94 -4.33
CA GLU A 835 -5.91 -37.49 -3.74
C GLU A 835 -7.08 -37.40 -4.75
N GLY A 836 -6.81 -37.60 -6.04
CA GLY A 836 -7.82 -37.56 -7.10
C GLY A 836 -8.05 -36.18 -7.74
N TRP A 837 -7.16 -35.19 -7.51
CA TRP A 837 -7.25 -33.92 -8.23
C TRP A 837 -6.88 -34.07 -9.71
N ARG A 838 -7.62 -33.39 -10.59
CA ARG A 838 -7.44 -33.45 -12.05
C ARG A 838 -7.45 -32.06 -12.68
N TYR A 839 -6.96 -31.97 -13.91
CA TYR A 839 -6.92 -30.73 -14.67
C TYR A 839 -8.31 -30.28 -15.14
N ALA A 840 -8.57 -28.99 -15.01
CA ALA A 840 -9.59 -28.26 -15.77
C ALA A 840 -9.16 -26.79 -15.87
N SER A 841 -9.61 -26.08 -16.90
CA SER A 841 -9.37 -24.63 -17.03
C SER A 841 -10.02 -23.82 -15.91
N GLU A 842 -11.23 -24.22 -15.50
CA GLU A 842 -11.97 -23.63 -14.39
C GLU A 842 -11.84 -24.52 -13.13
N PRO A 843 -11.59 -23.95 -11.94
CA PRO A 843 -11.47 -24.72 -10.72
C PRO A 843 -12.84 -25.12 -10.15
N ASP A 844 -13.04 -26.43 -9.92
CA ASP A 844 -14.17 -26.97 -9.16
C ASP A 844 -13.65 -27.83 -8.01
N TYR A 845 -13.47 -27.18 -6.86
CA TYR A 845 -12.96 -27.82 -5.64
C TYR A 845 -13.85 -28.97 -5.14
N LYS A 846 -15.16 -28.99 -5.48
CA LYS A 846 -16.09 -30.07 -5.11
C LYS A 846 -15.91 -31.30 -6.00
N LYS A 847 -15.55 -31.11 -7.28
CA LYS A 847 -15.15 -32.18 -8.22
C LYS A 847 -13.64 -32.48 -8.20
N LYS A 848 -12.86 -31.82 -7.33
CA LYS A 848 -11.39 -31.84 -7.30
C LYS A 848 -10.73 -31.47 -8.64
N LEU A 849 -11.26 -30.45 -9.33
CA LEU A 849 -10.69 -29.91 -10.56
C LEU A 849 -9.96 -28.59 -10.28
N ARG A 850 -8.73 -28.42 -10.80
CA ARG A 850 -8.00 -27.14 -10.75
C ARG A 850 -6.98 -26.99 -11.92
N PRO A 851 -6.73 -25.78 -12.43
CA PRO A 851 -5.80 -25.55 -13.55
C PRO A 851 -4.33 -25.87 -13.22
N LEU A 852 -3.97 -25.80 -11.94
CA LEU A 852 -2.65 -26.16 -11.40
C LEU A 852 -2.26 -27.64 -11.61
N MET A 853 -3.20 -28.54 -11.93
CA MET A 853 -2.88 -29.95 -12.23
C MET A 853 -2.28 -30.11 -13.64
N THR A 854 -1.17 -29.42 -13.93
CA THR A 854 -0.41 -29.46 -15.18
C THR A 854 1.10 -29.46 -14.87
N GLU A 855 1.94 -29.70 -15.89
CA GLU A 855 3.40 -29.67 -15.75
C GLU A 855 3.92 -28.25 -15.44
N TYR A 856 5.02 -28.13 -14.68
CA TYR A 856 5.59 -26.84 -14.27
C TYR A 856 5.83 -25.85 -15.43
N PRO A 857 6.39 -26.24 -16.60
CA PRO A 857 6.57 -25.31 -17.71
C PRO A 857 5.27 -24.71 -18.27
N LYS A 858 4.13 -25.41 -18.10
CA LYS A 858 2.79 -25.03 -18.58
C LYS A 858 2.02 -24.14 -17.59
N LEU A 859 2.54 -23.93 -16.39
CA LEU A 859 1.99 -22.99 -15.42
C LEU A 859 2.08 -21.54 -15.91
N GLN A 860 1.22 -20.68 -15.38
CA GLN A 860 1.38 -19.24 -15.52
C GLN A 860 2.48 -18.73 -14.58
N GLU A 861 3.13 -17.62 -14.92
CA GLU A 861 4.25 -17.10 -14.11
C GLU A 861 3.91 -16.82 -12.64
N PRO A 862 2.71 -16.33 -12.26
CA PRO A 862 2.32 -16.22 -10.84
C PRO A 862 2.32 -17.55 -10.08
N ASP A 863 1.99 -18.67 -10.73
CA ASP A 863 1.98 -20.00 -10.11
C ASP A 863 3.40 -20.61 -10.04
N LYS A 864 4.25 -20.35 -11.04
CA LYS A 864 5.68 -20.67 -10.95
C LYS A 864 6.34 -19.88 -9.82
N GLU A 865 6.03 -18.60 -9.70
CA GLU A 865 6.58 -17.71 -8.69
C GLU A 865 6.32 -18.20 -7.25
N ARG A 866 5.14 -18.77 -6.96
CA ARG A 866 4.85 -19.42 -5.67
C ARG A 866 5.84 -20.53 -5.33
N ASN A 867 6.26 -21.32 -6.33
CA ASN A 867 7.25 -22.37 -6.16
C ASN A 867 8.68 -21.81 -6.09
N ARG A 868 9.00 -20.75 -6.85
CA ARG A 868 10.29 -20.05 -6.78
C ARG A 868 10.55 -19.42 -5.42
N LEU A 869 9.52 -18.89 -4.75
CA LEU A 869 9.65 -18.29 -3.40
C LEU A 869 10.26 -19.26 -2.38
N THR A 870 9.77 -20.50 -2.31
CA THR A 870 10.39 -21.53 -1.43
C THR A 870 11.74 -22.02 -1.97
N ALA A 871 11.90 -22.14 -3.29
CA ALA A 871 13.16 -22.56 -3.90
C ALA A 871 14.33 -21.59 -3.59
N ARG A 872 14.10 -20.27 -3.68
CA ARG A 872 15.13 -19.24 -3.39
C ARG A 872 15.68 -19.30 -1.97
N VAL A 873 14.84 -19.60 -0.98
CA VAL A 873 15.26 -19.69 0.43
C VAL A 873 15.87 -21.04 0.81
N THR A 874 16.09 -21.98 -0.14
CA THR A 874 16.63 -23.32 0.14
C THR A 874 17.94 -23.31 0.92
N ARG A 875 18.85 -22.37 0.63
CA ARG A 875 20.09 -22.20 1.42
C ARG A 875 19.81 -21.82 2.88
N ALA A 876 18.89 -20.89 3.12
CA ALA A 876 18.49 -20.45 4.46
C ALA A 876 17.78 -21.59 5.25
N LYS A 877 16.89 -22.34 4.58
CA LYS A 877 16.20 -23.52 5.14
C LYS A 877 17.22 -24.55 5.64
N LEU A 878 18.23 -24.90 4.83
CA LEU A 878 19.28 -25.86 5.20
C LEU A 878 20.16 -25.35 6.35
N LEU A 879 20.57 -24.08 6.32
CA LEU A 879 21.38 -23.49 7.39
C LEU A 879 20.64 -23.46 8.74
N SER A 880 19.31 -23.29 8.73
CA SER A 880 18.49 -23.33 9.96
C SER A 880 18.49 -24.69 10.67
N VAL A 881 18.80 -25.78 9.96
CA VAL A 881 19.00 -27.13 10.51
C VAL A 881 20.48 -27.52 10.61
N GLY A 882 21.40 -26.55 10.54
CA GLY A 882 22.85 -26.78 10.68
C GLY A 882 23.49 -27.50 9.50
N LEU A 883 22.89 -27.42 8.31
CA LEU A 883 23.44 -27.95 7.06
C LEU A 883 23.89 -26.82 6.14
N ALA A 884 25.20 -26.75 5.89
CA ALA A 884 25.76 -25.89 4.86
C ALA A 884 25.65 -26.56 3.48
N LEU A 885 25.37 -25.75 2.47
CA LEU A 885 25.43 -26.14 1.05
C LEU A 885 26.82 -25.78 0.50
N LYS A 886 27.47 -26.71 -0.19
CA LYS A 886 28.74 -26.49 -0.92
C LYS A 886 28.66 -27.02 -2.34
N ARG A 887 29.51 -26.54 -3.25
CA ARG A 887 29.74 -27.23 -4.52
C ARG A 887 30.51 -28.53 -4.26
N GLU A 888 30.23 -29.58 -5.03
CA GLU A 888 30.86 -30.90 -4.88
C GLU A 888 32.39 -30.82 -4.93
N GLN A 889 32.93 -29.97 -5.81
CA GLN A 889 34.37 -29.68 -5.98
C GLN A 889 35.03 -29.02 -4.74
N GLU A 890 34.25 -28.39 -3.86
CA GLU A 890 34.72 -27.62 -2.68
C GLU A 890 34.49 -28.36 -1.35
N ALA A 891 33.78 -29.49 -1.38
CA ALA A 891 33.42 -30.24 -0.19
C ALA A 891 34.56 -31.13 0.34
N GLY A 892 35.49 -31.52 -0.55
CA GLY A 892 36.57 -32.45 -0.25
C GLY A 892 36.13 -33.92 -0.21
N PRO A 893 37.07 -34.88 -0.17
CA PRO A 893 36.76 -36.30 -0.13
C PRO A 893 36.26 -36.72 1.27
N GLY A 894 34.95 -36.85 1.41
CA GLY A 894 34.31 -37.32 2.64
C GLY A 894 32.81 -37.60 2.46
N PRO A 895 32.17 -38.34 3.40
CA PRO A 895 30.74 -38.63 3.31
C PRO A 895 29.92 -37.34 3.47
N HIS A 896 29.14 -37.00 2.44
CA HIS A 896 28.22 -35.87 2.48
C HIS A 896 27.10 -36.10 3.50
N ALA A 897 26.61 -35.03 4.11
CA ALA A 897 25.55 -35.10 5.10
C ALA A 897 24.22 -35.50 4.44
N THR A 898 23.45 -36.34 5.13
CA THR A 898 22.06 -36.66 4.79
C THR A 898 21.10 -35.98 5.76
N LEU A 899 19.86 -35.78 5.35
CA LEU A 899 18.80 -35.37 6.28
C LEU A 899 18.54 -36.51 7.28
N SER A 900 18.46 -36.17 8.57
CA SER A 900 17.96 -37.05 9.65
C SER A 900 16.42 -36.99 9.74
N GLY A 901 15.84 -37.60 10.78
CA GLY A 901 14.41 -37.43 11.09
C GLY A 901 14.06 -36.02 11.56
N ASP A 902 14.92 -35.43 12.40
CA ASP A 902 14.68 -34.11 12.99
C ASP A 902 14.88 -32.98 11.97
N ASP A 903 15.89 -33.09 11.08
CA ASP A 903 16.08 -32.11 10.00
C ASP A 903 14.85 -32.10 9.07
N ARG A 904 14.31 -33.27 8.70
CA ARG A 904 13.09 -33.37 7.90
C ARG A 904 11.91 -32.68 8.58
N LYS A 905 11.68 -33.00 9.85
CA LYS A 905 10.59 -32.42 10.64
C LYS A 905 10.70 -30.90 10.69
N ARG A 906 11.91 -30.37 10.96
CA ARG A 906 12.12 -28.93 11.05
C ARG A 906 12.04 -28.23 9.69
N LEU A 907 12.51 -28.88 8.61
CA LEU A 907 12.31 -28.37 7.26
C LEU A 907 10.82 -28.32 6.88
N MET A 908 10.03 -29.35 7.22
CA MET A 908 8.57 -29.35 7.00
C MET A 908 7.85 -28.24 7.79
N GLU A 909 8.23 -28.00 9.05
CA GLU A 909 7.77 -26.85 9.84
C GLU A 909 8.05 -25.50 9.13
N ILE A 910 9.20 -25.40 8.44
CA ILE A 910 9.64 -24.20 7.74
C ILE A 910 8.98 -24.02 6.37
N GLU A 911 8.77 -25.09 5.58
CA GLU A 911 7.97 -25.02 4.34
C GLU A 911 6.56 -24.50 4.65
N HIS A 912 5.93 -25.06 5.70
CA HIS A 912 4.62 -24.62 6.16
C HIS A 912 4.62 -23.16 6.58
N ASP A 913 5.60 -22.69 7.35
CA ASP A 913 5.69 -21.28 7.76
C ASP A 913 5.93 -20.32 6.57
N ILE A 914 6.66 -20.73 5.54
CA ILE A 914 6.83 -19.94 4.30
C ILE A 914 5.49 -19.82 3.56
N TRP A 915 4.80 -20.95 3.37
CA TRP A 915 3.46 -20.98 2.76
C TRP A 915 2.45 -20.16 3.58
N LEU A 916 2.45 -20.33 4.91
CA LEU A 916 1.51 -19.73 5.83
C LEU A 916 1.64 -18.21 5.86
N ARG A 917 2.86 -17.66 5.91
CA ARG A 917 3.09 -16.20 5.84
C ARG A 917 2.59 -15.60 4.52
N ASP A 918 2.88 -16.24 3.38
CA ASP A 918 2.41 -15.80 2.06
C ASP A 918 0.87 -15.69 1.98
N HIS A 919 0.15 -16.65 2.59
CA HIS A 919 -1.31 -16.65 2.59
C HIS A 919 -1.89 -15.71 3.67
N LEU A 920 -1.28 -15.62 4.86
CA LEU A 920 -1.69 -14.67 5.91
C LEU A 920 -1.55 -13.21 5.46
N LEU A 921 -0.45 -12.85 4.79
CA LEU A 921 -0.25 -11.53 4.19
C LEU A 921 -1.31 -11.20 3.14
N LYS A 922 -1.70 -12.19 2.32
CA LYS A 922 -2.83 -12.10 1.37
C LYS A 922 -4.20 -12.13 2.06
N GLY A 923 -4.24 -12.11 3.40
CA GLY A 923 -5.46 -12.01 4.17
C GLY A 923 -6.24 -13.30 4.36
N TYR A 924 -5.65 -14.46 4.04
CA TYR A 924 -6.31 -15.74 4.22
C TYR A 924 -6.63 -16.02 5.70
N GLU A 925 -7.76 -16.69 5.93
CA GLU A 925 -8.23 -17.08 7.27
C GLU A 925 -8.51 -18.58 7.38
N TRP A 926 -8.59 -19.07 8.62
CA TRP A 926 -8.88 -20.47 8.90
C TRP A 926 -10.35 -20.81 8.69
N ALA A 927 -10.61 -21.97 8.08
CA ALA A 927 -11.93 -22.57 7.97
C ALA A 927 -11.82 -24.10 8.00
N GLY A 928 -12.89 -24.80 8.41
CA GLY A 928 -12.92 -26.28 8.39
C GLY A 928 -12.84 -26.89 6.98
N THR A 929 -13.05 -26.09 5.93
CA THR A 929 -12.98 -26.45 4.52
C THR A 929 -12.21 -25.38 3.75
N THR A 930 -11.42 -25.79 2.75
CA THR A 930 -10.71 -24.85 1.86
C THR A 930 -11.65 -24.27 0.79
N GLU A 931 -11.65 -22.95 0.69
CA GLU A 931 -12.46 -22.13 -0.20
C GLU A 931 -11.59 -20.99 -0.79
N GLU A 932 -10.61 -21.32 -1.64
CA GLU A 932 -9.56 -20.39 -2.11
C GLU A 932 -10.12 -19.06 -2.66
N HIS A 933 -11.28 -19.08 -3.35
CA HIS A 933 -11.92 -17.90 -3.93
C HIS A 933 -12.34 -16.80 -2.93
N VAL A 934 -12.57 -17.14 -1.65
CA VAL A 934 -12.86 -16.20 -0.56
C VAL A 934 -11.69 -16.08 0.42
N ARG A 935 -10.52 -16.62 0.05
CA ARG A 935 -9.29 -16.67 0.87
C ARG A 935 -9.49 -17.37 2.22
N ARG A 936 -10.16 -18.54 2.21
CA ARG A 936 -10.35 -19.36 3.43
C ARG A 936 -9.70 -20.73 3.21
N HIS A 937 -8.88 -21.21 4.14
CA HIS A 937 -8.10 -22.45 3.95
C HIS A 937 -7.94 -23.25 5.26
N ARG A 938 -8.02 -24.58 5.19
CA ARG A 938 -7.97 -25.43 6.40
C ARG A 938 -6.61 -25.45 7.10
N ASP A 939 -5.55 -25.25 6.31
CA ASP A 939 -4.17 -25.26 6.78
C ASP A 939 -3.67 -23.89 7.31
N MET A 940 -4.54 -22.89 7.46
CA MET A 940 -4.22 -21.63 8.17
C MET A 940 -4.15 -21.86 9.69
N ALA A 941 -3.24 -22.73 10.12
CA ALA A 941 -3.08 -23.19 11.48
C ALA A 941 -1.59 -23.41 11.79
N PRO A 942 -1.17 -23.46 13.08
CA PRO A 942 0.19 -23.85 13.43
C PRO A 942 0.46 -25.26 12.96
N PHE A 943 1.67 -25.53 12.44
CA PHE A 943 2.02 -26.82 11.81
C PHE A 943 1.59 -28.05 12.63
N ALA A 944 1.72 -28.01 13.96
CA ALA A 944 1.25 -29.08 14.85
C ALA A 944 -0.24 -29.48 14.64
N LYS A 945 -1.11 -28.51 14.35
CA LYS A 945 -2.57 -28.68 14.17
C LYS A 945 -3.01 -28.97 12.72
N VAL A 946 -2.12 -28.79 11.72
CA VAL A 946 -2.40 -29.11 10.30
C VAL A 946 -2.73 -30.61 10.15
N PRO A 947 -3.70 -31.02 9.31
CA PRO A 947 -4.07 -32.43 9.16
C PRO A 947 -2.89 -33.31 8.69
N PRO A 948 -2.80 -34.59 9.14
CA PRO A 948 -1.74 -35.50 8.71
C PRO A 948 -1.73 -35.77 7.19
N GLU A 949 -2.86 -35.58 6.50
CA GLU A 949 -2.94 -35.73 5.06
C GLU A 949 -2.31 -34.57 4.27
N ASP A 950 -2.49 -33.30 4.67
CA ASP A 950 -1.91 -32.16 3.93
C ASP A 950 -0.40 -32.06 4.16
N LYS A 951 0.08 -32.44 5.36
CA LYS A 951 1.51 -32.61 5.70
C LYS A 951 2.30 -33.53 4.77
N LYS A 952 1.63 -34.33 3.94
CA LYS A 952 2.27 -35.09 2.86
C LYS A 952 2.97 -34.19 1.85
N ILE A 953 2.45 -32.99 1.61
CA ILE A 953 2.98 -32.03 0.61
C ILE A 953 4.33 -31.51 1.08
N ASP A 954 4.42 -30.97 2.30
CA ASP A 954 5.68 -30.47 2.88
C ASP A 954 6.74 -31.58 2.90
N ARG A 955 6.34 -32.79 3.28
CA ARG A 955 7.22 -33.97 3.26
C ARG A 955 7.72 -34.30 1.85
N ALA A 956 6.83 -34.32 0.86
CA ALA A 956 7.19 -34.64 -0.53
C ALA A 956 8.11 -33.58 -1.14
N ILE A 957 7.93 -32.30 -0.78
CA ILE A 957 8.83 -31.20 -1.15
C ILE A 957 10.22 -31.42 -0.51
N VAL A 958 10.28 -31.62 0.80
CA VAL A 958 11.53 -31.76 1.56
C VAL A 958 12.37 -32.96 1.10
N GLU A 959 11.77 -34.10 0.78
CA GLU A 959 12.51 -35.28 0.30
C GLU A 959 13.09 -35.12 -1.12
N LYS A 960 12.55 -34.22 -1.97
CA LYS A 960 13.10 -33.96 -3.31
C LYS A 960 14.29 -32.99 -3.32
N ILE A 961 14.38 -32.08 -2.34
CA ILE A 961 15.43 -31.06 -2.27
C ILE A 961 16.86 -31.65 -2.38
N PRO A 962 17.25 -32.70 -1.63
CA PRO A 962 18.62 -33.24 -1.70
C PRO A 962 19.00 -33.82 -3.06
N GLY A 963 18.05 -34.41 -3.79
CA GLY A 963 18.29 -34.97 -5.13
C GLY A 963 18.59 -33.87 -6.14
N VAL A 964 17.72 -32.86 -6.22
CA VAL A 964 17.86 -31.72 -7.16
C VAL A 964 19.15 -30.94 -6.94
N LEU A 965 19.59 -30.79 -5.68
CA LEU A 965 20.85 -30.16 -5.32
C LEU A 965 22.04 -30.98 -5.82
N LYS A 966 22.03 -32.31 -5.60
CA LYS A 966 23.06 -33.22 -6.10
C LYS A 966 23.14 -33.22 -7.63
N ASP A 967 22.00 -33.32 -8.31
CA ASP A 967 21.87 -33.26 -9.77
C ASP A 967 22.17 -31.85 -10.36
N SER A 968 22.53 -30.90 -9.49
CA SER A 968 22.99 -29.55 -9.84
C SER A 968 24.42 -29.27 -9.33
N GLY A 969 25.15 -30.29 -8.87
CA GLY A 969 26.56 -30.18 -8.45
C GLY A 969 26.79 -29.66 -7.02
N TYR A 970 25.76 -29.72 -6.16
CA TYR A 970 25.86 -29.31 -4.76
C TYR A 970 25.71 -30.48 -3.80
N VAL A 971 26.42 -30.40 -2.67
CA VAL A 971 26.37 -31.39 -1.60
C VAL A 971 26.14 -30.72 -0.24
N LEU A 972 25.51 -31.47 0.66
CA LEU A 972 25.23 -31.02 2.02
C LEU A 972 26.39 -31.39 2.94
N VAL A 973 26.75 -30.48 3.85
CA VAL A 973 27.78 -30.67 4.87
C VAL A 973 27.22 -30.19 6.20
N ARG A 974 27.31 -30.99 7.27
CA ARG A 974 27.01 -30.50 8.63
C ARG A 974 28.01 -29.40 8.98
N GLU A 975 27.52 -28.26 9.43
CA GLU A 975 28.41 -27.33 10.14
C GLU A 975 28.86 -28.01 11.44
N GLY A 976 30.17 -28.03 11.70
CA GLY A 976 30.69 -28.38 13.01
C GLY A 976 30.16 -27.40 14.07
N PRO A 977 30.12 -27.79 15.36
CA PRO A 977 29.61 -26.93 16.42
C PRO A 977 30.37 -25.60 16.41
N LYS A 978 29.67 -24.51 16.05
CA LYS A 978 30.24 -23.17 15.96
C LYS A 978 30.85 -22.80 17.32
N GLN A 979 32.16 -22.54 17.35
CA GLN A 979 32.84 -21.94 18.50
C GLN A 979 32.46 -20.46 18.60
N GLY A 980 31.19 -20.20 18.90
CA GLY A 980 30.67 -18.89 19.26
C GLY A 980 30.89 -18.62 20.75
N GLY A 981 31.12 -17.35 21.10
CA GLY A 981 31.34 -16.93 22.48
C GLY A 981 30.19 -17.33 23.42
N GLY A 982 30.53 -17.63 24.67
CA GLY A 982 29.56 -18.11 25.65
C GLY A 982 28.50 -17.07 25.98
N GLY A 983 27.25 -17.34 25.63
CA GLY A 983 26.11 -16.68 26.27
C GLY A 983 26.11 -16.97 27.78
N PRO A 984 25.65 -16.03 28.63
CA PRO A 984 25.69 -16.22 30.07
C PRO A 984 24.83 -17.42 30.48
N ARG A 985 25.41 -18.32 31.28
CA ARG A 985 24.63 -19.34 32.00
C ARG A 985 23.70 -18.62 32.97
N VAL A 986 22.39 -18.72 32.74
CA VAL A 986 21.39 -18.38 33.76
C VAL A 986 21.54 -19.36 34.92
N PRO A 987 21.79 -18.90 36.17
CA PRO A 987 21.84 -19.77 37.33
C PRO A 987 20.47 -19.83 38.03
N GLY A 988 19.95 -21.05 38.23
CA GLY A 988 18.84 -21.36 39.15
C GLY A 988 17.48 -20.81 38.74
#